data_AF-A0A8S2Q8M4-F1
#
_entry.id   AF-A0A8S2Q8M4-F1
#
_cell.length_a   1.000
_cell.length_b   1.000
_cell.length_c   1.000
_cell.angle_alpha   90.00
_cell.angle_beta   90.00
_cell.angle_gamma   90.00
#
_symmetry.space_group_name_H-M   'P 1'
#
loop_
_entity.id
_entity.type
_entity.pdbx_description
1 polymer ?
#
loop_
_entity_poly.entity_id
_entity_poly.type
_entity_poly.pdbx_seq_one_letter_code
_entity_poly.pdbx_strand_id
1 'polypeptide(L)'
;MFHTNDLDALANFFLMFSADKPIDWLLEYYQDTKYCQFGADIQSCTRTKSLHRFRYRPSLFQHIGIYSSLKGKIQKLKDKDFGKNVKLFKAHKNPRVSLIVSTLKDYDKHTIISCYEGQNFFWALQPKKDDTIEFKYDPAHMLSRVYFKSGNPEHPGDKFFNTTIDLLPYVQPKDEVNHVKDQDGFYTVANFSHDTGIAEGLVNKALGPISTVRLKVHSKSETWVILNEISRMDMLLNNQTTSYNDDPNRLWVEIDRGIRSKEAQRQFEAILKMPGLFKKETTSTTLISAALIKLATLFQEGTNEMRLNVTKVLDRVANQLQKSSMLDDPIKLIYSVMHSNDCIARALTLRALAMMPHILADDVEAHLHIRLALDSNDEIEILAAVKAAKKFIPCSKTFAMSISTKLVSLIEDLTTPLTIKSWLIPLFEHMTHDATVSMKGRQLLISLITKDTTEEFLQIAVPTLARLAVKSHIEIGETVKFFLKFLKLEPRQNCRKLILRHLVPIARCCPIVWLDSTTEDLIAFANDSDDDYARLQVLRIIEALITGGGYITPTSTSDLKKLLQMFIIHNNIPVAYQCCSTTLRIILKYRNISSMESQNNELFSSHNVLDDLIEHLNTALAVLLTNVIQANELRELQNTLNLIEQLSRVYNESAQNCIHLLFTTCANVENPELLSYLAKSLVRLSTNHKEIIANETAQLCRLLANPSLNDDDVRYNLLALFVLSNPNNDINEIHEHVKQLSPWKCFLLARWCIRHCLFKLAIDLLQIVINCVNISIHEIWLQTLMDICRAEERLQTAMNSSKDDLQVLCENIAEAGSFYESSLITMPTTVSIDDNKHSIDATFDFERAYCDIRSSIIHQFYELIHVIYQYDLGMISFDLLGKRM
;
A
#
# COMPACT_ATOMS: atom_id res chain seq x y z
N MET A 1 14.88 -8.33 -14.15
CA MET A 1 13.48 -8.06 -14.54
C MET A 1 13.49 -6.90 -15.53
N PHE A 2 12.52 -6.82 -16.43
CA PHE A 2 12.38 -5.72 -17.40
C PHE A 2 11.53 -4.59 -16.82
N HIS A 3 11.71 -3.37 -17.30
CA HIS A 3 10.81 -2.27 -16.98
C HIS A 3 9.43 -2.52 -17.61
N THR A 4 8.36 -2.07 -16.94
CA THR A 4 6.98 -2.28 -17.41
C THR A 4 6.76 -1.75 -18.83
N ASN A 5 7.39 -0.62 -19.17
CA ASN A 5 7.30 0.02 -20.48
C ASN A 5 7.91 -0.83 -21.62
N ASP A 6 8.78 -1.80 -21.30
CA ASP A 6 9.43 -2.67 -22.28
C ASP A 6 8.64 -3.95 -22.57
N LEU A 7 7.58 -4.23 -21.80
CA LEU A 7 6.88 -5.51 -21.83
C LEU A 7 6.11 -5.71 -23.13
N ASP A 8 5.46 -4.68 -23.69
CA ASP A 8 4.69 -4.82 -24.92
C ASP A 8 5.58 -5.16 -26.12
N ALA A 9 6.74 -4.49 -26.24
CA ALA A 9 7.71 -4.78 -27.28
C ALA A 9 8.32 -6.18 -27.14
N LEU A 10 8.61 -6.62 -25.91
CA LEU A 10 9.12 -7.97 -25.63
C LEU A 10 8.06 -9.04 -25.94
N ALA A 11 6.81 -8.82 -25.53
CA ALA A 11 5.69 -9.73 -25.77
C ALA A 11 5.42 -9.89 -27.28
N ASN A 12 5.39 -8.79 -28.01
CA ASN A 12 5.23 -8.81 -29.48
C ASN A 12 6.39 -9.53 -30.16
N PHE A 13 7.63 -9.32 -29.72
CA PHE A 13 8.80 -10.03 -30.25
C PHE A 13 8.70 -11.55 -30.01
N PHE A 14 8.25 -11.97 -28.83
CA PHE A 14 8.04 -13.39 -28.52
C PHE A 14 6.91 -13.99 -29.35
N LEU A 15 5.77 -13.31 -29.45
CA LEU A 15 4.66 -13.79 -30.25
C LEU A 15 5.06 -13.98 -31.72
N MET A 16 5.82 -13.04 -32.28
CA MET A 16 6.25 -13.05 -33.67
C MET A 16 7.21 -14.19 -34.02
N PHE A 17 8.04 -14.66 -33.07
CA PHE A 17 9.07 -15.68 -33.33
C PHE A 17 8.95 -16.97 -32.48
N SER A 18 7.86 -17.10 -31.71
CA SER A 18 7.63 -18.24 -30.80
C SER A 18 7.58 -19.59 -31.50
N ALA A 19 7.18 -19.63 -32.78
CA ALA A 19 7.13 -20.84 -33.59
C ALA A 19 8.53 -21.28 -34.07
N ASP A 20 9.48 -20.34 -34.19
CA ASP A 20 10.77 -20.58 -34.85
C ASP A 20 11.89 -20.90 -33.86
N LYS A 21 11.84 -20.36 -32.64
CA LYS A 21 12.89 -20.52 -31.63
C LYS A 21 12.34 -20.66 -30.21
N PRO A 22 13.06 -21.36 -29.31
CA PRO A 22 12.70 -21.41 -27.89
C PRO A 22 12.79 -20.03 -27.24
N ILE A 23 11.94 -19.80 -26.24
CA ILE A 23 11.83 -18.52 -25.53
C ILE A 23 13.17 -18.05 -24.94
N ASP A 24 13.99 -18.98 -24.41
CA ASP A 24 15.30 -18.64 -23.84
C ASP A 24 16.25 -18.00 -24.87
N TRP A 25 16.16 -18.43 -26.13
CA TRP A 25 16.98 -17.88 -27.22
C TRP A 25 16.39 -16.56 -27.73
N LEU A 26 15.06 -16.49 -27.85
CA LEU A 26 14.37 -15.25 -28.21
C LEU A 26 14.67 -14.12 -27.23
N LEU A 27 14.77 -14.45 -25.94
CA LEU A 27 15.14 -13.49 -24.90
C LEU A 27 16.55 -12.94 -25.10
N GLU A 28 17.51 -13.81 -25.44
CA GLU A 28 18.90 -13.41 -25.70
C GLU A 28 19.01 -12.55 -26.97
N TYR A 29 18.29 -12.91 -28.04
CA TYR A 29 18.23 -12.16 -29.30
C TYR A 29 17.55 -10.81 -29.17
N TYR A 30 16.48 -10.71 -28.37
CA TYR A 30 15.86 -9.44 -28.06
C TYR A 30 16.88 -8.51 -27.38
N GLN A 31 17.67 -9.03 -26.44
CA GLN A 31 18.72 -8.26 -25.77
C GLN A 31 19.87 -7.88 -26.70
N ASP A 32 20.29 -8.76 -27.62
CA ASP A 32 21.27 -8.41 -28.66
C ASP A 32 20.77 -7.24 -29.50
N THR A 33 19.53 -7.34 -29.98
CA THR A 33 18.94 -6.36 -30.88
C THR A 33 18.72 -5.01 -30.20
N LYS A 34 18.36 -5.01 -28.91
CA LYS A 34 18.03 -3.80 -28.15
C LYS A 34 19.24 -3.08 -27.57
N TYR A 35 20.27 -3.81 -27.13
CA TYR A 35 21.37 -3.23 -26.35
C TYR A 35 22.73 -3.28 -27.04
N CYS A 36 22.93 -4.16 -28.02
CA CYS A 36 24.23 -4.27 -28.69
C CYS A 36 24.24 -3.47 -29.99
N GLN A 37 25.27 -2.63 -30.15
CA GLN A 37 25.49 -1.89 -31.38
C GLN A 37 25.93 -2.84 -32.52
N PHE A 38 25.47 -2.56 -33.73
CA PHE A 38 25.79 -3.37 -34.90
C PHE A 38 27.30 -3.35 -35.18
N GLY A 39 27.93 -4.53 -35.25
CA GLY A 39 29.37 -4.70 -35.47
C GLY A 39 30.25 -4.64 -34.22
N ALA A 40 29.67 -4.49 -33.01
CA ALA A 40 30.42 -4.55 -31.76
C ALA A 40 30.98 -5.96 -31.46
N ASP A 41 32.12 -6.02 -30.76
CA ASP A 41 32.70 -7.28 -30.34
C ASP A 41 31.87 -7.95 -29.22
N ILE A 42 31.99 -9.27 -29.13
CA ILE A 42 31.21 -10.11 -28.20
C ILE A 42 31.43 -9.69 -26.74
N GLN A 43 32.63 -9.23 -26.36
CA GLN A 43 32.92 -8.85 -24.97
C GLN A 43 32.26 -7.51 -24.61
N SER A 44 32.31 -6.53 -25.52
CA SER A 44 31.61 -5.25 -25.35
C SER A 44 30.09 -5.45 -25.23
N CYS A 45 29.48 -6.22 -26.15
CA CYS A 45 28.05 -6.54 -26.11
C CYS A 45 27.66 -7.26 -24.80
N THR A 46 28.46 -8.24 -24.35
CA THR A 46 28.21 -8.95 -23.09
C THR A 46 28.26 -8.01 -21.88
N ARG A 47 29.19 -7.04 -21.88
CA ARG A 47 29.31 -6.04 -20.81
C ARG A 47 28.09 -5.12 -20.79
N THR A 48 27.65 -4.61 -21.92
CA THR A 48 26.45 -3.76 -22.04
C THR A 48 25.20 -4.50 -21.59
N LYS A 49 24.99 -5.74 -22.05
CA LYS A 49 23.89 -6.59 -21.57
C LYS A 49 23.93 -6.80 -20.06
N SER A 50 25.11 -6.95 -19.46
CA SER A 50 25.25 -7.16 -18.01
C SER A 50 24.86 -5.95 -17.16
N LEU A 51 25.00 -4.72 -17.69
CA LEU A 51 24.56 -3.49 -17.02
C LEU A 51 23.03 -3.39 -16.95
N HIS A 52 22.35 -3.80 -18.02
CA HIS A 52 20.87 -3.78 -18.08
C HIS A 52 20.22 -5.04 -17.49
N ARG A 53 20.97 -6.14 -17.35
CA ARG A 53 20.48 -7.38 -16.76
C ARG A 53 20.66 -7.38 -15.24
N PHE A 54 19.64 -6.94 -14.52
CA PHE A 54 19.58 -7.10 -13.07
C PHE A 54 19.72 -8.58 -12.66
N ARG A 55 20.83 -8.91 -11.99
CA ARG A 55 21.09 -10.22 -11.39
C ARG A 55 21.07 -10.07 -9.87
N TYR A 56 20.21 -10.86 -9.21
CA TYR A 56 20.21 -10.95 -7.75
C TYR A 56 21.22 -12.00 -7.31
N ARG A 57 22.13 -11.64 -6.38
CA ARG A 57 23.12 -12.56 -5.80
C ARG A 57 22.97 -12.60 -4.27
N PRO A 58 22.96 -13.80 -3.67
CA PRO A 58 22.98 -15.12 -4.30
C PRO A 58 21.66 -15.45 -5.03
N SER A 59 21.69 -16.38 -5.98
CA SER A 59 20.50 -16.81 -6.71
C SER A 59 19.41 -17.28 -5.72
N LEU A 60 18.21 -16.71 -5.82
CA LEU A 60 17.07 -17.05 -4.94
C LEU A 60 16.48 -18.43 -5.22
N PHE A 61 16.63 -18.90 -6.46
CA PHE A 61 16.03 -20.14 -6.94
C PHE A 61 17.12 -21.04 -7.56
N GLN A 62 17.02 -22.33 -7.28
CA GLN A 62 17.79 -23.39 -7.93
C GLN A 62 16.80 -24.45 -8.37
N HIS A 63 16.99 -24.94 -9.60
CA HIS A 63 16.22 -26.08 -10.07
C HIS A 63 16.49 -27.31 -9.18
N ILE A 64 15.43 -27.86 -8.58
CA ILE A 64 15.48 -29.05 -7.72
C ILE A 64 15.01 -30.24 -8.57
N GLY A 65 15.94 -31.12 -8.93
CA GLY A 65 15.66 -32.30 -9.76
C GLY A 65 16.83 -32.62 -10.68
N ILE A 66 17.25 -33.89 -10.70
CA ILE A 66 18.38 -34.38 -11.49
C ILE A 66 17.93 -34.88 -12.86
N TYR A 67 16.65 -35.19 -13.01
CA TYR A 67 16.04 -35.72 -14.23
C TYR A 67 15.27 -34.62 -14.96
N SER A 68 15.64 -34.38 -16.22
CA SER A 68 14.92 -33.46 -17.10
C SER A 68 13.62 -34.10 -17.60
N SER A 69 12.64 -33.28 -17.96
CA SER A 69 11.44 -33.69 -18.70
C SER A 69 11.74 -34.24 -20.10
N LEU A 70 12.95 -34.00 -20.64
CA LEU A 70 13.43 -34.62 -21.88
C LEU A 70 14.03 -36.00 -21.59
N LYS A 71 13.47 -37.04 -22.24
CA LYS A 71 13.80 -38.45 -22.02
C LYS A 71 15.30 -38.71 -22.14
N GLY A 72 15.93 -39.13 -21.03
CA GLY A 72 17.35 -39.51 -20.97
C GLY A 72 18.34 -38.40 -20.57
N LYS A 73 17.90 -37.15 -20.37
CA LYS A 73 18.80 -36.04 -20.00
C LYS A 73 18.87 -35.85 -18.49
N ILE A 74 20.05 -36.06 -17.91
CA ILE A 74 20.33 -35.84 -16.49
C ILE A 74 21.01 -34.48 -16.31
N GLN A 75 20.40 -33.55 -15.58
CA GLN A 75 20.92 -32.21 -15.36
C GLN A 75 21.53 -32.07 -13.96
N LYS A 76 22.86 -32.07 -13.89
CA LYS A 76 23.62 -31.92 -12.63
C LYS A 76 24.10 -30.49 -12.36
N LEU A 77 23.78 -29.54 -13.25
CA LEU A 77 24.20 -28.15 -13.14
C LEU A 77 23.52 -27.45 -11.95
N LYS A 78 24.34 -26.98 -11.01
CA LYS A 78 23.95 -26.06 -9.94
C LYS A 78 24.51 -24.68 -10.25
N ASP A 79 23.74 -23.64 -9.93
CA ASP A 79 24.22 -22.27 -9.98
C ASP A 79 25.36 -22.09 -8.97
N LYS A 80 26.44 -21.42 -9.39
CA LYS A 80 27.65 -21.20 -8.59
C LYS A 80 27.40 -20.33 -7.35
N ASP A 81 26.36 -19.51 -7.38
CA ASP A 81 26.06 -18.54 -6.33
C ASP A 81 24.90 -19.01 -5.43
N PHE A 82 24.23 -20.12 -5.74
CA PHE A 82 23.10 -20.62 -4.95
C PHE A 82 23.55 -21.19 -3.59
N GLY A 83 22.94 -20.73 -2.50
CA GLY A 83 23.22 -21.19 -1.13
C GLY A 83 24.43 -20.54 -0.45
N LYS A 84 25.16 -19.63 -1.11
CA LYS A 84 26.26 -18.84 -0.51
C LYS A 84 25.71 -17.65 0.30
N ASN A 85 24.82 -17.92 1.24
CA ASN A 85 24.14 -16.91 2.07
C ASN A 85 24.91 -16.52 3.34
N VAL A 86 26.24 -16.68 3.34
CA VAL A 86 27.06 -16.21 4.46
C VAL A 86 27.64 -14.86 4.08
N LYS A 87 27.07 -13.77 4.61
CA LYS A 87 27.73 -12.47 4.57
C LYS A 87 29.05 -12.59 5.33
N LEU A 88 30.17 -12.59 4.60
CA LEU A 88 31.51 -12.72 5.19
C LEU A 88 31.98 -11.46 5.93
N PHE A 89 31.33 -10.33 5.65
CA PHE A 89 31.60 -9.04 6.27
C PHE A 89 30.30 -8.24 6.41
N LYS A 90 30.31 -7.21 7.25
CA LYS A 90 29.17 -6.30 7.42
C LYS A 90 29.51 -4.95 6.77
N ALA A 91 28.73 -4.58 5.75
CA ALA A 91 28.89 -3.28 5.10
C ALA A 91 28.63 -2.14 6.09
N HIS A 92 29.47 -1.11 6.05
CA HIS A 92 29.47 0.03 6.97
C HIS A 92 30.07 1.27 6.27
N LYS A 93 30.01 2.44 6.92
CA LYS A 93 30.64 3.68 6.44
C LYS A 93 31.48 4.28 7.55
N ASN A 94 32.74 4.61 7.26
CA ASN A 94 33.65 5.24 8.21
C ASN A 94 34.03 6.67 7.78
N PRO A 95 34.45 7.54 8.73
CA PRO A 95 34.95 8.87 8.40
C PRO A 95 36.13 8.81 7.44
N ARG A 96 36.34 9.85 6.64
CA ARG A 96 37.50 9.88 5.74
C ARG A 96 38.79 9.90 6.57
N VAL A 97 39.70 9.00 6.21
CA VAL A 97 41.08 8.96 6.71
C VAL A 97 41.99 9.50 5.62
N SER A 98 43.00 10.25 6.01
CA SER A 98 44.00 10.78 5.09
C SER A 98 45.02 9.70 4.70
N LEU A 99 45.29 8.75 5.59
CA LEU A 99 46.22 7.66 5.35
C LEU A 99 45.87 6.43 6.20
N ILE A 100 45.92 5.24 5.59
CA ILE A 100 45.89 3.94 6.29
C ILE A 100 47.27 3.29 6.12
N VAL A 101 47.92 2.94 7.23
CA VAL A 101 49.22 2.27 7.24
C VAL A 101 49.07 0.91 7.93
N SER A 102 49.46 -0.17 7.26
CA SER A 102 49.43 -1.53 7.83
C SER A 102 50.79 -2.19 7.64
N THR A 103 51.34 -2.79 8.69
CA THR A 103 52.53 -3.66 8.58
C THR A 103 52.17 -5.06 8.10
N LEU A 104 50.88 -5.44 8.23
CA LEU A 104 50.33 -6.70 7.74
C LEU A 104 50.10 -6.63 6.23
N LYS A 105 50.52 -7.68 5.52
CA LYS A 105 50.33 -7.80 4.06
C LYS A 105 48.93 -8.29 3.73
N ASP A 106 48.23 -7.54 2.90
CA ASP A 106 46.92 -7.91 2.35
C ASP A 106 47.00 -9.27 1.61
N TYR A 107 45.96 -10.09 1.74
CA TYR A 107 45.81 -11.34 1.00
C TYR A 107 44.76 -11.20 -0.11
N ASP A 108 45.18 -11.52 -1.34
CA ASP A 108 44.36 -11.46 -2.56
C ASP A 108 43.65 -10.10 -2.75
N LYS A 109 42.31 -10.07 -2.76
CA LYS A 109 41.49 -8.86 -2.97
C LYS A 109 40.97 -8.25 -1.66
N HIS A 110 41.34 -8.80 -0.51
CA HIS A 110 40.80 -8.46 0.81
C HIS A 110 41.69 -7.46 1.55
N THR A 111 41.66 -6.20 1.11
CA THR A 111 42.56 -5.14 1.60
C THR A 111 42.02 -4.39 2.80
N ILE A 112 42.91 -3.82 3.63
CA ILE A 112 42.50 -3.02 4.80
C ILE A 112 41.71 -1.76 4.41
N ILE A 113 42.00 -1.18 3.24
CA ILE A 113 41.29 0.00 2.72
C ILE A 113 39.83 -0.36 2.40
N SER A 114 39.61 -1.44 1.65
CA SER A 114 38.26 -1.91 1.31
C SER A 114 37.46 -2.36 2.55
N CYS A 115 38.16 -2.84 3.58
CA CYS A 115 37.57 -3.13 4.89
C CYS A 115 37.13 -1.87 5.61
N TYR A 116 37.96 -0.83 5.64
CA TYR A 116 37.63 0.45 6.25
C TYR A 116 36.48 1.18 5.55
N GLU A 117 36.37 1.05 4.23
CA GLU A 117 35.25 1.60 3.47
C GLU A 117 33.96 0.76 3.57
N GLY A 118 34.00 -0.39 4.25
CA GLY A 118 32.86 -1.29 4.41
C GLY A 118 32.41 -1.96 3.10
N GLN A 119 33.32 -2.08 2.12
CA GLN A 119 33.07 -2.71 0.82
C GLN A 119 33.50 -4.17 0.76
N ASN A 120 34.45 -4.58 1.61
CA ASN A 120 34.95 -5.95 1.73
C ASN A 120 35.44 -6.24 3.17
N PHE A 121 35.99 -7.41 3.46
CA PHE A 121 36.79 -7.67 4.67
C PHE A 121 38.29 -7.56 4.38
N PHE A 122 39.07 -7.40 5.44
CA PHE A 122 40.53 -7.49 5.39
C PHE A 122 40.96 -8.91 5.78
N TRP A 123 41.86 -9.51 5.01
CA TRP A 123 42.45 -10.81 5.31
C TRP A 123 43.96 -10.71 5.14
N ALA A 124 44.70 -11.11 6.16
CA ALA A 124 46.15 -11.05 6.16
C ALA A 124 46.79 -12.29 6.77
N LEU A 125 48.06 -12.50 6.41
CA LEU A 125 48.91 -13.55 6.95
C LEU A 125 49.08 -13.40 8.49
N GLN A 126 49.63 -14.45 9.11
CA GLN A 126 49.88 -14.54 10.55
C GLN A 126 50.60 -13.29 11.10
N PRO A 127 49.96 -12.51 12.01
CA PRO A 127 50.60 -11.37 12.66
C PRO A 127 51.77 -11.77 13.54
N LYS A 128 52.82 -10.94 13.51
CA LYS A 128 53.96 -11.01 14.42
C LYS A 128 53.77 -10.03 15.57
N LYS A 129 54.56 -10.23 16.63
CA LYS A 129 54.64 -9.26 17.72
C LYS A 129 55.06 -7.90 17.16
N ASP A 130 54.38 -6.85 17.62
CA ASP A 130 54.57 -5.44 17.24
C ASP A 130 54.07 -5.07 15.83
N ASP A 131 53.30 -5.93 15.16
CA ASP A 131 52.56 -5.54 13.95
C ASP A 131 51.44 -4.54 14.27
N THR A 132 51.24 -3.56 13.38
CA THR A 132 50.29 -2.46 13.59
C THR A 132 49.45 -2.14 12.35
N ILE A 133 48.21 -1.71 12.60
CA ILE A 133 47.34 -1.05 11.61
C ILE A 133 46.96 0.33 12.14
N GLU A 134 47.31 1.39 11.42
CA GLU A 134 47.06 2.78 11.79
C GLU A 134 46.10 3.46 10.81
N PHE A 135 45.07 4.12 11.34
CA PHE A 135 44.13 4.95 10.62
C PHE A 135 44.35 6.41 11.02
N LYS A 136 44.89 7.22 10.11
CA LYS A 136 45.22 8.63 10.36
C LYS A 136 44.12 9.56 9.85
N TYR A 137 43.68 10.47 10.70
CA TYR A 137 42.65 11.47 10.40
C TYR A 137 43.30 12.83 10.15
N ASP A 138 42.97 13.47 9.03
CA ASP A 138 43.32 14.85 8.75
C ASP A 138 42.13 15.54 8.05
N PRO A 139 41.40 16.45 8.73
CA PRO A 139 41.60 16.92 10.11
C PRO A 139 41.21 15.88 11.19
N ALA A 140 41.72 16.05 12.42
CA ALA A 140 41.40 15.16 13.56
C ALA A 140 39.90 15.14 13.92
N HIS A 141 39.37 13.99 14.38
CA HIS A 141 37.92 13.75 14.49
C HIS A 141 37.49 13.28 15.88
N MET A 142 36.41 13.85 16.44
CA MET A 142 35.89 13.53 17.79
C MET A 142 35.21 12.16 17.89
N LEU A 143 35.90 11.16 18.46
CA LEU A 143 35.42 9.76 18.58
C LEU A 143 34.56 9.60 19.84
N SER A 144 33.41 8.93 19.76
CA SER A 144 32.63 8.54 20.96
C SER A 144 32.82 7.06 21.33
N ARG A 145 33.02 6.20 20.33
CA ARG A 145 33.18 4.75 20.48
C ARG A 145 33.99 4.19 19.31
N VAL A 146 34.79 3.18 19.60
CA VAL A 146 35.51 2.36 18.62
C VAL A 146 35.03 0.92 18.70
N TYR A 147 34.73 0.33 17.54
CA TYR A 147 34.31 -1.07 17.44
C TYR A 147 35.00 -1.74 16.26
N PHE A 148 35.63 -2.88 16.54
CA PHE A 148 36.29 -3.75 15.58
C PHE A 148 35.88 -5.19 15.81
N LYS A 149 35.58 -5.92 14.74
CA LYS A 149 35.28 -7.35 14.81
C LYS A 149 36.12 -8.15 13.84
N SER A 150 36.59 -9.29 14.34
CA SER A 150 37.55 -10.16 13.69
C SER A 150 36.98 -11.57 13.49
N GLY A 151 37.45 -12.26 12.45
CA GLY A 151 36.96 -13.58 12.01
C GLY A 151 35.71 -13.51 11.13
N ASN A 152 35.40 -14.56 10.39
CA ASN A 152 34.15 -14.68 9.62
C ASN A 152 33.58 -16.11 9.72
N PRO A 153 32.37 -16.38 9.22
CA PRO A 153 31.77 -17.70 9.41
C PRO A 153 32.39 -18.82 8.54
N GLU A 154 33.17 -18.49 7.50
CA GLU A 154 33.91 -19.48 6.70
C GLU A 154 35.26 -19.85 7.36
N HIS A 155 35.90 -18.88 8.01
CA HIS A 155 37.18 -19.00 8.69
C HIS A 155 37.06 -18.47 10.14
N PRO A 156 36.36 -19.20 11.04
CA PRO A 156 36.10 -18.73 12.40
C PRO A 156 37.34 -18.65 13.29
N GLY A 157 38.45 -19.31 12.90
CA GLY A 157 39.74 -19.30 13.59
C GLY A 157 40.70 -18.18 13.19
N ASP A 158 40.40 -17.46 12.10
CA ASP A 158 41.26 -16.37 11.60
C ASP A 158 40.92 -15.05 12.31
N LYS A 159 41.29 -14.96 13.59
CA LYS A 159 40.95 -13.83 14.48
C LYS A 159 42.19 -13.16 15.06
N PHE A 160 42.06 -11.87 15.39
CA PHE A 160 43.07 -11.17 16.20
C PHE A 160 43.08 -11.70 17.63
N PHE A 161 44.26 -12.09 18.09
CA PHE A 161 44.53 -12.55 19.45
C PHE A 161 45.56 -11.65 20.11
N ASN A 162 45.30 -11.27 21.36
CA ASN A 162 46.19 -10.42 22.15
C ASN A 162 46.59 -9.13 21.41
N THR A 163 45.58 -8.46 20.85
CA THR A 163 45.69 -7.19 20.10
C THR A 163 44.90 -6.12 20.82
N THR A 164 45.43 -4.90 20.90
CA THR A 164 44.77 -3.75 21.54
C THR A 164 44.40 -2.67 20.53
N ILE A 165 43.38 -1.89 20.88
CA ILE A 165 43.00 -0.64 20.20
C ILE A 165 43.58 0.52 21.00
N ASP A 166 44.45 1.27 20.35
CA ASP A 166 45.16 2.41 20.90
C ASP A 166 44.75 3.70 20.16
N LEU A 167 44.55 4.80 20.88
CA LEU A 167 44.15 6.10 20.32
C LEU A 167 45.21 7.18 20.57
N LEU A 168 45.49 7.98 19.55
CA LEU A 168 46.37 9.16 19.64
C LEU A 168 45.54 10.45 19.53
N PRO A 169 45.36 11.22 20.62
CA PRO A 169 44.67 12.50 20.57
C PRO A 169 45.50 13.54 19.83
N TYR A 170 44.84 14.47 19.12
CA TYR A 170 45.49 15.57 18.40
C TYR A 170 46.21 16.55 19.35
N VAL A 171 45.65 16.74 20.55
CA VAL A 171 46.27 17.49 21.65
C VAL A 171 46.34 16.57 22.86
N GLN A 172 47.51 16.50 23.50
CA GLN A 172 47.68 15.69 24.72
C GLN A 172 46.76 16.22 25.83
N PRO A 173 45.91 15.35 26.44
CA PRO A 173 45.00 15.76 27.50
C PRO A 173 45.78 16.20 28.74
N LYS A 174 45.31 17.26 29.41
CA LYS A 174 45.93 17.84 30.62
C LYS A 174 45.59 17.06 31.90
N ASP A 175 44.50 16.30 31.89
CA ASP A 175 43.98 15.55 33.04
C ASP A 175 44.31 14.05 32.94
N GLU A 176 44.38 13.35 34.09
CA GLU A 176 44.49 11.89 34.13
C GLU A 176 43.23 11.25 33.51
N VAL A 177 43.39 10.58 32.38
CA VAL A 177 42.31 9.86 31.69
C VAL A 177 42.35 8.39 32.11
N ASN A 178 41.17 7.76 32.31
CA ASN A 178 41.00 6.33 32.65
C ASN A 178 41.43 5.34 31.53
N HIS A 179 42.51 5.62 30.81
CA HIS A 179 43.10 4.76 29.79
C HIS A 179 44.62 4.69 30.00
N VAL A 180 45.19 3.50 29.89
CA VAL A 180 46.64 3.30 30.08
C VAL A 180 47.38 4.01 28.94
N LYS A 181 48.26 4.94 29.31
CA LYS A 181 49.11 5.67 28.36
C LYS A 181 50.36 4.84 28.06
N ASP A 182 50.59 4.56 26.78
CA ASP A 182 51.81 3.91 26.28
C ASP A 182 52.95 4.95 26.15
N GLN A 183 54.20 4.48 26.09
CA GLN A 183 55.40 5.34 25.99
C GLN A 183 55.39 6.24 24.73
N ASP A 184 54.67 5.82 23.69
CA ASP A 184 54.53 6.51 22.40
C ASP A 184 53.41 7.58 22.39
N GLY A 185 52.77 7.86 23.53
CA GLY A 185 51.71 8.87 23.66
C GLY A 185 50.30 8.41 23.26
N PHE A 186 50.15 7.14 22.90
CA PHE A 186 48.87 6.48 22.64
C PHE A 186 48.16 6.04 23.93
N TYR A 187 46.84 5.98 23.90
CA TYR A 187 45.99 5.53 25.00
C TYR A 187 45.26 4.24 24.61
N THR A 188 45.46 3.16 25.36
CA THR A 188 44.77 1.88 25.11
C THR A 188 43.33 1.93 25.61
N VAL A 189 42.38 1.67 24.71
CA VAL A 189 40.94 1.82 24.95
C VAL A 189 40.21 0.48 25.07
N ALA A 190 40.64 -0.54 24.32
CA ALA A 190 40.02 -1.86 24.34
C ALA A 190 40.95 -2.95 23.82
N ASN A 191 40.64 -4.21 24.13
CA ASN A 191 41.38 -5.39 23.68
C ASN A 191 40.44 -6.33 22.92
N PHE A 192 40.97 -7.07 21.95
CA PHE A 192 40.20 -8.12 21.27
C PHE A 192 39.91 -9.28 22.23
N SER A 193 38.63 -9.60 22.39
CA SER A 193 38.19 -10.77 23.15
C SER A 193 38.57 -12.06 22.41
N HIS A 194 39.20 -12.98 23.14
CA HIS A 194 39.68 -14.25 22.61
C HIS A 194 38.56 -15.09 21.98
N ASP A 195 37.38 -15.13 22.60
CA ASP A 195 36.29 -16.02 22.17
C ASP A 195 35.47 -15.40 21.03
N THR A 196 35.15 -14.11 21.15
CA THR A 196 34.24 -13.43 20.22
C THR A 196 34.96 -12.74 19.06
N GLY A 197 36.26 -12.46 19.18
CA GLY A 197 37.02 -11.67 18.20
C GLY A 197 36.57 -10.22 18.10
N ILE A 198 35.89 -9.69 19.13
CA ILE A 198 35.37 -8.32 19.16
C ILE A 198 36.25 -7.48 20.08
N ALA A 199 36.63 -6.29 19.63
CA ALA A 199 37.24 -5.24 20.43
C ALA A 199 36.37 -3.98 20.37
N GLU A 200 35.94 -3.52 21.54
CA GLU A 200 35.03 -2.39 21.67
C GLU A 200 35.39 -1.55 22.89
N GLY A 201 35.42 -0.23 22.72
CA GLY A 201 35.60 0.69 23.83
C GLY A 201 34.98 2.05 23.60
N LEU A 202 34.50 2.63 24.70
CA LEU A 202 34.03 4.01 24.74
C LEU A 202 35.22 4.95 24.81
N VAL A 203 35.20 5.98 23.98
CA VAL A 203 36.26 6.99 23.96
C VAL A 203 35.89 8.10 24.93
N ASN A 204 36.72 8.29 25.97
CA ASN A 204 36.49 9.35 26.94
C ASN A 204 36.59 10.72 26.24
N LYS A 205 35.56 11.56 26.40
CA LYS A 205 35.49 12.91 25.83
C LYS A 205 36.68 13.79 26.24
N ALA A 206 37.33 13.52 27.37
CA ALA A 206 38.53 14.20 27.83
C ALA A 206 39.75 14.03 26.89
N LEU A 207 39.79 12.98 26.05
CA LEU A 207 40.85 12.78 25.07
C LEU A 207 40.81 13.82 23.93
N GLY A 208 39.68 14.49 23.71
CA GLY A 208 39.52 15.44 22.60
C GLY A 208 39.54 14.79 21.21
N PRO A 209 39.76 15.57 20.14
CA PRO A 209 39.79 15.06 18.76
C PRO A 209 40.91 14.05 18.56
N ILE A 210 40.61 12.92 17.93
CA ILE A 210 41.59 11.84 17.71
C ILE A 210 42.26 12.00 16.34
N SER A 211 43.58 11.96 16.35
CA SER A 211 44.43 12.06 15.16
C SER A 211 44.73 10.70 14.55
N THR A 212 44.89 9.64 15.35
CA THR A 212 45.19 8.29 14.86
C THR A 212 44.54 7.22 15.72
N VAL A 213 43.95 6.20 15.07
CA VAL A 213 43.51 4.95 15.71
C VAL A 213 44.48 3.85 15.29
N ARG A 214 45.04 3.10 16.23
CA ARG A 214 46.02 2.03 15.99
C ARG A 214 45.54 0.71 16.57
N LEU A 215 45.63 -0.37 15.79
CA LEU A 215 45.58 -1.75 16.29
C LEU A 215 47.02 -2.23 16.50
N LYS A 216 47.37 -2.69 17.71
CA LYS A 216 48.73 -3.16 18.06
C LYS A 216 48.72 -4.60 18.53
N VAL A 217 49.50 -5.46 17.88
CA VAL A 217 49.59 -6.90 18.18
C VAL A 217 50.69 -7.18 19.20
N HIS A 218 50.35 -7.77 20.36
CA HIS A 218 51.30 -7.97 21.46
C HIS A 218 51.98 -9.34 21.47
N SER A 219 51.46 -10.32 20.73
CA SER A 219 52.06 -11.65 20.59
C SER A 219 51.87 -12.21 19.18
N LYS A 220 52.81 -13.08 18.76
CA LYS A 220 52.71 -13.79 17.49
C LYS A 220 51.43 -14.65 17.45
N SER A 221 50.69 -14.59 16.35
CA SER A 221 49.56 -15.49 16.07
C SER A 221 50.03 -16.74 15.33
N GLU A 222 49.40 -17.89 15.60
CA GLU A 222 49.60 -19.13 14.83
C GLU A 222 48.66 -19.23 13.61
N THR A 223 47.59 -18.43 13.59
CA THR A 223 46.59 -18.38 12.52
C THR A 223 46.64 -17.05 11.78
N TRP A 224 46.08 -17.04 10.56
CA TRP A 224 45.88 -15.81 9.78
C TRP A 224 44.84 -14.92 10.46
N VAL A 225 44.67 -13.69 9.99
CA VAL A 225 43.72 -12.76 10.62
C VAL A 225 42.74 -12.16 9.62
N ILE A 226 41.48 -12.11 10.03
CA ILE A 226 40.40 -11.45 9.31
C ILE A 226 39.85 -10.31 10.15
N LEU A 227 39.62 -9.15 9.54
CA LEU A 227 38.84 -8.05 10.11
C LEU A 227 37.59 -7.85 9.24
N ASN A 228 36.41 -8.00 9.84
CA ASN A 228 35.14 -8.09 9.10
C ASN A 228 34.23 -6.85 9.25
N GLU A 229 34.49 -6.01 10.25
CA GLU A 229 33.68 -4.84 10.57
C GLU A 229 34.52 -3.83 11.35
N ILE A 230 34.47 -2.57 10.91
CA ILE A 230 35.05 -1.40 11.58
C ILE A 230 33.91 -0.37 11.69
N SER A 231 33.43 -0.06 12.89
CA SER A 231 32.27 0.83 13.05
C SER A 231 32.54 1.94 14.08
N ARG A 232 32.10 3.17 13.76
CA ARG A 232 32.09 4.35 14.64
C ARG A 232 30.67 4.89 14.82
N MET A 233 30.37 5.42 16.00
CA MET A 233 29.22 6.32 16.25
C MET A 233 29.74 7.72 16.61
N ASP A 234 29.33 8.75 15.87
CA ASP A 234 29.62 10.15 16.18
C ASP A 234 28.59 10.75 17.16
N MET A 235 28.88 11.95 17.69
CA MET A 235 28.09 12.63 18.72
C MET A 235 26.61 12.80 18.38
N LEU A 236 25.79 12.53 19.40
CA LEU A 236 24.37 12.85 19.52
C LEU A 236 24.06 14.30 19.13
N LEU A 237 23.34 14.50 18.02
CA LEU A 237 22.40 15.61 17.90
C LEU A 237 21.03 15.11 18.39
N ASN A 238 20.63 15.63 19.54
CA ASN A 238 19.37 15.33 20.20
C ASN A 238 18.18 15.75 19.33
N ASN A 239 17.39 14.76 18.90
CA ASN A 239 15.93 14.69 19.05
C ASN A 239 15.44 13.36 18.47
N GLN A 240 15.69 12.28 19.21
CA GLN A 240 14.97 11.02 19.02
C GLN A 240 14.29 10.64 20.33
N THR A 241 13.08 11.18 20.53
CA THR A 241 12.07 10.59 21.41
C THR A 241 11.34 9.41 20.75
N THR A 242 12.00 8.68 19.84
CA THR A 242 11.49 7.42 19.30
C THR A 242 12.64 6.44 19.02
N SER A 243 12.94 5.57 20.00
CA SER A 243 13.31 4.13 19.81
C SER A 243 14.14 3.50 20.96
N TYR A 244 14.50 4.23 22.03
CA TYR A 244 15.14 3.60 23.21
C TYR A 244 14.21 2.63 24.00
N ASN A 245 12.90 2.62 23.67
CA ASN A 245 11.91 1.69 24.22
C ASN A 245 11.67 0.46 23.31
N ASP A 246 12.39 0.32 22.20
CA ASP A 246 12.08 -0.71 21.19
C ASP A 246 12.84 -2.03 21.31
N ASP A 247 13.83 -2.17 22.19
CA ASP A 247 14.49 -3.48 22.40
C ASP A 247 13.53 -4.51 23.05
N PRO A 248 13.15 -5.60 22.35
CA PRO A 248 12.25 -6.62 22.88
C PRO A 248 12.86 -7.40 24.06
N ASN A 249 14.18 -7.57 24.14
CA ASN A 249 14.82 -8.29 25.24
C ASN A 249 14.71 -7.51 26.56
N ARG A 250 14.88 -6.18 26.52
CA ARG A 250 14.70 -5.32 27.69
C ARG A 250 13.26 -5.33 28.18
N LEU A 251 12.30 -5.24 27.26
CA LEU A 251 10.88 -5.33 27.57
C LEU A 251 10.54 -6.68 28.21
N TRP A 252 11.10 -7.78 27.70
CA TRP A 252 10.94 -9.10 28.29
C TRP A 252 11.44 -9.18 29.74
N VAL A 253 12.62 -8.64 30.03
CA VAL A 253 13.17 -8.63 31.40
C VAL A 253 12.28 -7.85 32.37
N GLU A 254 11.72 -6.72 31.94
CA GLU A 254 10.78 -5.94 32.75
C GLU A 254 9.49 -6.71 33.01
N ILE A 255 8.91 -7.33 31.97
CA ILE A 255 7.70 -8.15 32.07
C ILE A 255 7.94 -9.31 33.03
N ASP A 256 9.01 -10.07 32.85
CA ASP A 256 9.29 -11.26 33.65
C ASP A 256 9.59 -10.90 35.12
N ARG A 257 10.23 -9.75 35.38
CA ARG A 257 10.36 -9.21 36.75
C ARG A 257 9.00 -8.87 37.36
N GLY A 258 8.12 -8.21 36.60
CA GLY A 258 6.79 -7.85 37.05
C GLY A 258 5.92 -9.07 37.36
N ILE A 259 6.03 -10.13 36.55
CA ILE A 259 5.34 -11.41 36.75
C ILE A 259 5.82 -12.11 38.03
N ARG A 260 7.11 -12.00 38.38
CA ARG A 260 7.67 -12.60 39.62
C ARG A 260 7.34 -11.81 40.89
N SER A 261 6.70 -10.65 40.78
CA SER A 261 6.26 -9.86 41.94
C SER A 261 5.22 -10.62 42.78
N LYS A 262 5.16 -10.36 44.09
CA LYS A 262 4.09 -10.85 44.98
C LYS A 262 2.81 -10.02 44.91
N GLU A 263 2.88 -8.84 44.30
CA GLU A 263 1.75 -7.92 44.15
C GLU A 263 0.93 -8.26 42.89
N ALA A 264 -0.34 -8.63 43.07
CA ALA A 264 -1.24 -9.01 41.98
C ALA A 264 -1.38 -7.91 40.90
N GLN A 265 -1.38 -6.64 41.31
CA GLN A 265 -1.45 -5.51 40.38
C GLN A 265 -0.23 -5.44 39.45
N ARG A 266 1.00 -5.62 39.99
CA ARG A 266 2.22 -5.64 39.16
C ARG A 266 2.27 -6.84 38.23
N GLN A 267 1.76 -8.01 38.66
CA GLN A 267 1.64 -9.18 37.79
C GLN A 267 0.68 -8.90 36.62
N PHE A 268 -0.46 -8.28 36.90
CA PHE A 268 -1.44 -7.90 35.89
C PHE A 268 -0.87 -6.88 34.89
N GLU A 269 -0.23 -5.82 35.37
CA GLU A 269 0.43 -4.81 34.52
C GLU A 269 1.48 -5.43 33.61
N ALA A 270 2.28 -6.38 34.12
CA ALA A 270 3.28 -7.08 33.34
C ALA A 270 2.66 -7.96 32.24
N ILE A 271 1.58 -8.68 32.53
CA ILE A 271 0.86 -9.50 31.55
C ILE A 271 0.25 -8.62 30.46
N LEU A 272 -0.31 -7.46 30.81
CA LEU A 272 -0.88 -6.52 29.82
C LEU A 272 0.15 -5.93 28.86
N LYS A 273 1.44 -5.90 29.23
CA LYS A 273 2.54 -5.46 28.36
C LYS A 273 2.98 -6.52 27.34
N MET A 274 2.65 -7.80 27.56
CA MET A 274 3.04 -8.91 26.68
C MET A 274 2.68 -8.70 25.19
N PRO A 275 1.47 -8.23 24.81
CA PRO A 275 1.16 -8.00 23.39
C PRO A 275 2.12 -7.04 22.68
N GLY A 276 2.72 -6.08 23.40
CA GLY A 276 3.75 -5.19 22.85
C GLY A 276 5.02 -5.93 22.44
N LEU A 277 5.35 -7.03 23.13
CA LEU A 277 6.47 -7.91 22.79
C LEU A 277 6.21 -8.69 21.49
N PHE A 278 5.01 -9.25 21.32
CA PHE A 278 4.65 -10.05 20.14
C PHE A 278 4.47 -9.20 18.87
N LYS A 279 4.17 -7.90 18.99
CA LYS A 279 3.93 -7.01 17.84
C LYS A 279 5.20 -6.46 17.20
N LYS A 280 6.33 -6.45 17.90
CA LYS A 280 7.60 -5.92 17.38
C LYS A 280 8.19 -6.85 16.33
N GLU A 281 8.44 -6.34 15.13
CA GLU A 281 9.02 -7.11 14.01
C GLU A 281 10.42 -7.66 14.30
N THR A 282 11.12 -7.05 15.27
CA THR A 282 12.47 -7.43 15.70
C THR A 282 12.50 -8.53 16.76
N THR A 283 11.35 -8.98 17.28
CA THR A 283 11.28 -10.01 18.32
C THR A 283 11.66 -11.38 17.77
N SER A 284 12.62 -12.05 18.42
CA SER A 284 13.09 -13.38 18.02
C SER A 284 12.05 -14.47 18.33
N THR A 285 12.03 -15.53 17.52
CA THR A 285 11.14 -16.70 17.72
C THR A 285 11.37 -17.38 19.07
N THR A 286 12.62 -17.41 19.55
CA THR A 286 12.98 -17.93 20.88
C THR A 286 12.33 -17.14 22.01
N LEU A 287 12.27 -15.81 21.88
CA LEU A 287 11.68 -14.95 22.89
C LEU A 287 10.16 -15.09 22.92
N ILE A 288 9.55 -15.25 21.74
CA ILE A 288 8.12 -15.57 21.59
C ILE A 288 7.80 -16.89 22.29
N SER A 289 8.57 -17.96 22.04
CA SER A 289 8.37 -19.26 22.71
C SER A 289 8.55 -19.16 24.23
N ALA A 290 9.56 -18.44 24.72
CA ALA A 290 9.77 -18.23 26.16
C ALA A 290 8.59 -17.47 26.80
N ALA A 291 8.09 -16.42 26.14
CA ALA A 291 6.93 -15.67 26.59
C ALA A 291 5.66 -16.54 26.65
N LEU A 292 5.47 -17.43 25.68
CA LEU A 292 4.32 -18.33 25.63
C LEU A 292 4.36 -19.41 26.70
N ILE A 293 5.53 -20.02 26.93
CA ILE A 293 5.73 -20.95 28.06
C ILE A 293 5.41 -20.23 29.37
N LYS A 294 5.89 -19.00 29.55
CA LYS A 294 5.61 -18.23 30.76
C LYS A 294 4.12 -17.94 30.94
N LEU A 295 3.42 -17.53 29.88
CA LEU A 295 1.97 -17.33 29.91
C LEU A 295 1.23 -18.64 30.25
N ALA A 296 1.66 -19.77 29.70
CA ALA A 296 1.04 -21.07 29.95
C ALA A 296 1.27 -21.56 31.39
N THR A 297 2.47 -21.36 31.96
CA THR A 297 2.72 -21.65 33.38
C THR A 297 1.84 -20.82 34.32
N LEU A 298 1.68 -19.52 34.03
CA LEU A 298 0.78 -18.65 34.78
C LEU A 298 -0.69 -19.09 34.66
N PHE A 299 -1.07 -19.62 33.50
CA PHE A 299 -2.41 -20.15 33.28
C PHE A 299 -2.66 -21.42 34.10
N GLN A 300 -1.69 -22.33 34.15
CA GLN A 300 -1.79 -23.58 34.90
C GLN A 300 -1.92 -23.31 36.41
N GLU A 301 -0.96 -22.59 36.98
CA GLU A 301 -0.82 -22.41 38.44
C GLU A 301 -1.71 -21.28 39.00
N GLY A 302 -2.19 -20.36 38.16
CA GLY A 302 -2.85 -19.13 38.58
C GLY A 302 -4.31 -19.29 39.05
N THR A 303 -4.89 -18.18 39.49
CA THR A 303 -6.34 -18.07 39.76
C THR A 303 -7.14 -17.91 38.46
N ASN A 304 -8.47 -18.00 38.52
CA ASN A 304 -9.32 -17.75 37.35
C ASN A 304 -9.17 -16.32 36.79
N GLU A 305 -8.86 -15.34 37.63
CA GLU A 305 -8.54 -13.99 37.18
C GLU A 305 -7.24 -13.97 36.35
N MET A 306 -6.21 -14.68 36.81
CA MET A 306 -4.95 -14.83 36.07
C MET A 306 -5.19 -15.51 34.70
N ARG A 307 -5.95 -16.61 34.70
CA ARG A 307 -6.33 -17.34 33.47
C ARG A 307 -7.09 -16.46 32.49
N LEU A 308 -8.01 -15.62 32.98
CA LEU A 308 -8.74 -14.67 32.15
C LEU A 308 -7.79 -13.64 31.53
N ASN A 309 -6.83 -13.13 32.29
CA ASN A 309 -5.86 -12.15 31.79
C ASN A 309 -4.93 -12.74 30.74
N VAL A 310 -4.44 -13.96 30.95
CA VAL A 310 -3.68 -14.71 29.93
C VAL A 310 -4.52 -14.94 28.68
N THR A 311 -5.79 -15.34 28.83
CA THR A 311 -6.71 -15.54 27.68
C THR A 311 -6.90 -14.26 26.87
N LYS A 312 -7.04 -13.10 27.54
CA LYS A 312 -7.12 -11.78 26.87
C LYS A 312 -5.83 -11.44 26.12
N VAL A 313 -4.66 -11.82 26.65
CA VAL A 313 -3.38 -11.63 25.95
C VAL A 313 -3.31 -12.52 24.72
N LEU A 314 -3.63 -13.81 24.85
CA LEU A 314 -3.66 -14.76 23.73
C LEU A 314 -4.57 -14.28 22.59
N ASP A 315 -5.74 -13.73 22.91
CA ASP A 315 -6.67 -13.14 21.93
C ASP A 315 -6.03 -11.96 21.16
N ARG A 316 -5.29 -11.09 21.87
CA ARG A 316 -4.58 -9.95 21.24
C ARG A 316 -3.41 -10.36 20.35
N VAL A 317 -2.83 -11.55 20.57
CA VAL A 317 -1.65 -12.03 19.84
C VAL A 317 -1.95 -13.20 18.90
N ALA A 318 -3.21 -13.59 18.73
CA ALA A 318 -3.62 -14.77 17.99
C ALA A 318 -3.06 -14.84 16.55
N ASN A 319 -3.00 -13.71 15.84
CA ASN A 319 -2.44 -13.63 14.49
C ASN A 319 -0.92 -13.90 14.45
N GLN A 320 -0.21 -13.56 15.52
CA GLN A 320 1.22 -13.80 15.66
C GLN A 320 1.49 -15.26 16.02
N LEU A 321 0.60 -15.88 16.81
CA LEU A 321 0.70 -17.31 17.16
C LEU A 321 0.60 -18.22 15.92
N GLN A 322 -0.15 -17.81 14.89
CA GLN A 322 -0.21 -18.55 13.61
C GLN A 322 1.17 -18.73 12.95
N LYS A 323 2.12 -17.85 13.22
CA LYS A 323 3.47 -17.87 12.61
C LYS A 323 4.50 -18.59 13.47
N SER A 324 4.19 -18.95 14.71
CA SER A 324 5.14 -19.61 15.63
C SER A 324 5.14 -21.12 15.44
N SER A 325 6.33 -21.71 15.31
CA SER A 325 6.51 -23.14 14.99
C SER A 325 6.66 -24.07 16.19
N MET A 326 6.67 -23.56 17.42
CA MET A 326 6.95 -24.35 18.64
C MET A 326 5.94 -24.01 19.75
N LEU A 327 4.88 -24.81 19.89
CA LEU A 327 3.77 -24.56 20.82
C LEU A 327 3.34 -25.76 21.68
N ASP A 328 3.92 -26.94 21.51
CA ASP A 328 3.45 -28.17 22.18
C ASP A 328 3.50 -28.08 23.71
N ASP A 329 4.60 -27.58 24.27
CA ASP A 329 4.75 -27.46 25.73
C ASP A 329 3.79 -26.42 26.36
N PRO A 330 3.68 -25.18 25.83
CA PRO A 330 2.64 -24.25 26.26
C PRO A 330 1.21 -24.83 26.20
N ILE A 331 0.89 -25.58 25.14
CA ILE A 331 -0.42 -26.18 24.95
C ILE A 331 -0.71 -27.22 26.03
N LYS A 332 0.24 -28.12 26.34
CA LYS A 332 0.07 -29.14 27.40
C LYS A 332 -0.17 -28.51 28.78
N LEU A 333 0.54 -27.42 29.09
CA LEU A 333 0.35 -26.68 30.35
C LEU A 333 -1.06 -26.11 30.46
N ILE A 334 -1.57 -25.50 29.38
CA ILE A 334 -2.95 -24.99 29.33
C ILE A 334 -3.95 -26.15 29.46
N TYR A 335 -3.73 -27.27 28.75
CA TYR A 335 -4.61 -28.44 28.79
C TYR A 335 -4.77 -29.05 30.17
N SER A 336 -3.72 -29.04 31.00
CA SER A 336 -3.79 -29.63 32.34
C SER A 336 -4.91 -29.06 33.22
N VAL A 337 -5.39 -27.85 32.92
CA VAL A 337 -6.50 -27.19 33.62
C VAL A 337 -7.88 -27.70 33.16
N MET A 338 -7.99 -28.33 31.99
CA MET A 338 -9.25 -28.82 31.42
C MET A 338 -9.94 -29.88 32.30
N HIS A 339 -9.18 -30.63 33.09
CA HIS A 339 -9.71 -31.65 34.01
C HIS A 339 -10.08 -31.09 35.39
N SER A 340 -10.09 -29.76 35.57
CA SER A 340 -10.51 -29.13 36.82
C SER A 340 -12.01 -29.34 37.09
N ASN A 341 -12.38 -29.49 38.36
CA ASN A 341 -13.78 -29.51 38.78
C ASN A 341 -14.47 -28.13 38.66
N ASP A 342 -13.69 -27.05 38.54
CA ASP A 342 -14.17 -25.68 38.39
C ASP A 342 -14.59 -25.37 36.94
N CYS A 343 -15.89 -25.11 36.72
CA CYS A 343 -16.45 -24.81 35.40
C CYS A 343 -15.87 -23.52 34.77
N ILE A 344 -15.48 -22.52 35.58
CA ILE A 344 -14.87 -21.29 35.09
C ILE A 344 -13.46 -21.58 34.56
N ALA A 345 -12.70 -22.42 35.28
CA ALA A 345 -11.36 -22.83 34.84
C ALA A 345 -11.42 -23.60 33.51
N ARG A 346 -12.36 -24.55 33.38
CA ARG A 346 -12.59 -25.28 32.11
C ARG A 346 -13.02 -24.36 30.98
N ALA A 347 -13.96 -23.45 31.24
CA ALA A 347 -14.43 -22.46 30.27
C ALA A 347 -13.29 -21.53 29.79
N LEU A 348 -12.43 -21.06 30.68
CA LEU A 348 -11.26 -20.26 30.31
C LEU A 348 -10.25 -21.08 29.51
N THR A 349 -10.09 -22.37 29.81
CA THR A 349 -9.21 -23.28 29.06
C THR A 349 -9.71 -23.42 27.62
N LEU A 350 -11.00 -23.69 27.41
CA LEU A 350 -11.61 -23.73 26.07
C LEU A 350 -11.40 -22.43 25.29
N ARG A 351 -11.54 -21.28 25.96
CA ARG A 351 -11.31 -19.97 25.34
C ARG A 351 -9.84 -19.73 24.98
N ALA A 352 -8.89 -20.18 25.80
CA ALA A 352 -7.46 -20.07 25.51
C ALA A 352 -7.07 -20.94 24.31
N LEU A 353 -7.53 -22.20 24.27
CA LEU A 353 -7.31 -23.11 23.14
C LEU A 353 -7.92 -22.57 21.84
N ALA A 354 -9.09 -21.91 21.92
CA ALA A 354 -9.75 -21.27 20.79
C ALA A 354 -8.94 -20.15 20.11
N MET A 355 -7.87 -19.65 20.74
CA MET A 355 -6.97 -18.65 20.16
C MET A 355 -5.88 -19.28 19.28
N MET A 356 -5.74 -20.61 19.31
CA MET A 356 -4.74 -21.36 18.55
C MET A 356 -5.38 -22.43 17.63
N PRO A 357 -6.50 -22.16 16.93
CA PRO A 357 -7.25 -23.18 16.22
C PRO A 357 -6.51 -23.76 15.01
N HIS A 358 -5.53 -23.03 14.45
CA HIS A 358 -4.71 -23.51 13.33
C HIS A 358 -3.67 -24.55 13.75
N ILE A 359 -3.19 -24.47 15.00
CA ILE A 359 -2.24 -25.44 15.55
C ILE A 359 -3.00 -26.67 16.04
N LEU A 360 -4.15 -26.45 16.67
CA LEU A 360 -4.98 -27.50 17.26
C LEU A 360 -6.03 -28.06 16.28
N ALA A 361 -5.96 -27.73 14.99
CA ALA A 361 -7.00 -28.06 14.01
C ALA A 361 -7.27 -29.57 13.90
N ASP A 362 -6.27 -30.42 14.12
CA ASP A 362 -6.40 -31.88 14.05
C ASP A 362 -6.21 -32.55 15.42
N ASP A 363 -6.25 -31.77 16.50
CA ASP A 363 -6.13 -32.29 17.86
C ASP A 363 -7.45 -32.93 18.31
N VAL A 364 -7.43 -34.26 18.43
CA VAL A 364 -8.57 -35.08 18.84
C VAL A 364 -9.04 -34.73 20.25
N GLU A 365 -8.12 -34.38 21.16
CA GLU A 365 -8.44 -34.05 22.54
C GLU A 365 -9.17 -32.70 22.62
N ALA A 366 -8.70 -31.70 21.86
CA ALA A 366 -9.39 -30.41 21.70
C ALA A 366 -10.83 -30.62 21.25
N HIS A 367 -11.00 -31.41 20.19
CA HIS A 367 -12.29 -31.69 19.58
C HIS A 367 -13.25 -32.37 20.55
N LEU A 368 -12.77 -33.35 21.31
CA LEU A 368 -13.56 -34.07 22.29
C LEU A 368 -14.02 -33.14 23.41
N HIS A 369 -13.12 -32.33 23.98
CA HIS A 369 -13.47 -31.42 25.08
C HIS A 369 -14.47 -30.35 24.66
N ILE A 370 -14.31 -29.75 23.47
CA ILE A 370 -15.30 -28.80 22.95
C ILE A 370 -16.67 -29.48 22.78
N ARG A 371 -16.70 -30.71 22.27
CA ARG A 371 -17.94 -31.47 22.08
C ARG A 371 -18.63 -31.80 23.41
N LEU A 372 -17.89 -32.25 24.41
CA LEU A 372 -18.43 -32.58 25.74
C LEU A 372 -18.92 -31.34 26.48
N ALA A 373 -18.20 -30.22 26.38
CA ALA A 373 -18.57 -28.98 27.05
C ALA A 373 -19.88 -28.35 26.54
N LEU A 374 -20.36 -28.74 25.34
CA LEU A 374 -21.69 -28.35 24.86
C LEU A 374 -22.84 -29.05 25.61
N ASP A 375 -22.57 -30.17 26.29
CA ASP A 375 -23.52 -30.90 27.14
C ASP A 375 -23.42 -30.50 28.62
N SER A 376 -22.61 -29.47 28.94
CA SER A 376 -22.46 -29.00 30.32
C SER A 376 -23.76 -28.41 30.85
N ASN A 377 -23.97 -28.53 32.17
CA ASN A 377 -25.08 -27.87 32.87
C ASN A 377 -24.77 -26.38 33.15
N ASP A 378 -23.50 -25.97 33.00
CA ASP A 378 -23.05 -24.61 33.27
C ASP A 378 -23.08 -23.76 31.98
N GLU A 379 -23.91 -22.72 31.95
CA GLU A 379 -24.04 -21.83 30.79
C GLU A 379 -22.71 -21.17 30.37
N ILE A 380 -21.84 -20.87 31.33
CA ILE A 380 -20.52 -20.25 31.09
C ILE A 380 -19.63 -21.18 30.28
N GLU A 381 -19.66 -22.48 30.60
CA GLU A 381 -18.88 -23.50 29.93
C GLU A 381 -19.43 -23.78 28.52
N ILE A 382 -20.76 -23.87 28.38
CA ILE A 382 -21.42 -23.97 27.06
C ILE A 382 -21.04 -22.77 26.18
N LEU A 383 -21.11 -21.55 26.70
CA LEU A 383 -20.76 -20.34 25.95
C LEU A 383 -19.29 -20.34 25.51
N ALA A 384 -18.38 -20.83 26.36
CA ALA A 384 -16.98 -21.00 26.01
C ALA A 384 -16.79 -22.06 24.92
N ALA A 385 -17.50 -23.18 25.00
CA ALA A 385 -17.50 -24.24 24.01
C ALA A 385 -18.02 -23.74 22.65
N VAL A 386 -19.11 -22.95 22.63
CA VAL A 386 -19.63 -22.32 21.40
C VAL A 386 -18.60 -21.38 20.79
N LYS A 387 -17.94 -20.54 21.60
CA LYS A 387 -16.88 -19.63 21.12
C LYS A 387 -15.68 -20.40 20.56
N ALA A 388 -15.30 -21.51 21.19
CA ALA A 388 -14.26 -22.40 20.70
C ALA A 388 -14.68 -23.07 19.39
N ALA A 389 -15.86 -23.68 19.34
CA ALA A 389 -16.40 -24.30 18.13
C ALA A 389 -16.43 -23.32 16.94
N LYS A 390 -16.83 -22.06 17.17
CA LYS A 390 -16.81 -21.01 16.14
C LYS A 390 -15.42 -20.78 15.52
N LYS A 391 -14.34 -20.96 16.28
CA LYS A 391 -12.95 -20.80 15.83
C LYS A 391 -12.39 -22.07 15.19
N PHE A 392 -12.78 -23.25 15.69
CA PHE A 392 -12.31 -24.54 15.18
C PHE A 392 -13.03 -25.02 13.92
N ILE A 393 -14.34 -24.76 13.78
CA ILE A 393 -15.12 -25.19 12.60
C ILE A 393 -14.50 -24.74 11.27
N PRO A 394 -14.04 -23.48 11.09
CA PRO A 394 -13.36 -23.05 9.86
C PRO A 394 -11.93 -23.58 9.66
N CYS A 395 -11.33 -24.20 10.68
CA CYS A 395 -9.95 -24.68 10.63
C CYS A 395 -9.88 -26.19 10.38
N SER A 396 -10.92 -26.94 10.73
CA SER A 396 -10.89 -28.41 10.76
C SER A 396 -12.14 -29.02 10.13
N LYS A 397 -11.94 -29.71 9.00
CA LYS A 397 -13.01 -30.43 8.30
C LYS A 397 -13.57 -31.58 9.14
N THR A 398 -12.70 -32.35 9.79
CA THR A 398 -13.07 -33.52 10.61
C THR A 398 -13.90 -33.08 11.82
N PHE A 399 -13.48 -32.01 12.49
CA PHE A 399 -14.26 -31.41 13.57
C PHE A 399 -15.61 -30.89 13.09
N ALA A 400 -15.65 -30.13 11.99
CA ALA A 400 -16.89 -29.59 11.43
C ALA A 400 -17.92 -30.69 11.13
N MET A 401 -17.50 -31.81 10.53
CA MET A 401 -18.38 -32.97 10.29
C MET A 401 -18.90 -33.57 11.61
N SER A 402 -18.01 -33.85 12.56
CA SER A 402 -18.36 -34.45 13.85
C SER A 402 -19.32 -33.57 14.65
N ILE A 403 -18.99 -32.28 14.81
CA ILE A 403 -19.77 -31.34 15.62
C ILE A 403 -21.12 -31.02 14.99
N SER A 404 -21.24 -31.00 13.65
CA SER A 404 -22.52 -30.71 12.97
C SER A 404 -23.65 -31.65 13.41
N THR A 405 -23.37 -32.94 13.54
CA THR A 405 -24.36 -33.93 14.01
C THR A 405 -24.83 -33.65 15.43
N LYS A 406 -23.90 -33.23 16.31
CA LYS A 406 -24.21 -32.87 17.70
C LYS A 406 -25.05 -31.60 17.76
N LEU A 407 -24.69 -30.59 16.98
CA LEU A 407 -25.43 -29.32 16.91
C LEU A 407 -26.88 -29.52 16.43
N VAL A 408 -27.09 -30.34 15.40
CA VAL A 408 -28.45 -30.71 14.94
C VAL A 408 -29.23 -31.33 16.10
N SER A 409 -28.67 -32.32 16.79
CA SER A 409 -29.36 -33.00 17.90
C SER A 409 -29.75 -32.04 19.04
N LEU A 410 -28.87 -31.11 19.42
CA LEU A 410 -29.13 -30.15 20.49
C LEU A 410 -30.18 -29.10 20.09
N ILE A 411 -30.24 -28.71 18.81
CA ILE A 411 -31.22 -27.73 18.33
C ILE A 411 -32.61 -28.33 18.18
N GLU A 412 -32.70 -29.58 17.72
CA GLU A 412 -33.97 -30.31 17.58
C GLU A 412 -34.53 -30.77 18.94
N ASP A 413 -33.68 -30.96 19.95
CA ASP A 413 -34.11 -31.29 21.29
C ASP A 413 -34.99 -30.17 21.89
N LEU A 414 -36.18 -30.56 22.36
CA LEU A 414 -37.16 -29.66 22.96
C LEU A 414 -36.74 -29.19 24.36
N THR A 415 -35.85 -29.92 25.03
CA THR A 415 -35.36 -29.58 26.37
C THR A 415 -34.30 -28.48 26.36
N THR A 416 -33.64 -28.25 25.22
CA THR A 416 -32.62 -27.20 25.08
C THR A 416 -33.25 -25.81 25.16
N PRO A 417 -32.82 -24.95 26.10
CA PRO A 417 -33.28 -23.57 26.20
C PRO A 417 -33.10 -22.76 24.91
N LEU A 418 -34.05 -21.86 24.62
CA LEU A 418 -34.01 -20.98 23.44
C LEU A 418 -32.73 -20.12 23.39
N THR A 419 -32.24 -19.69 24.55
CA THR A 419 -30.97 -18.95 24.70
C THR A 419 -29.79 -19.74 24.15
N ILE A 420 -29.69 -21.04 24.48
CA ILE A 420 -28.62 -21.91 23.97
C ILE A 420 -28.81 -22.15 22.47
N LYS A 421 -30.03 -22.42 21.99
CA LYS A 421 -30.31 -22.55 20.55
C LYS A 421 -29.86 -21.31 19.77
N SER A 422 -30.07 -20.11 20.33
CA SER A 422 -29.63 -18.84 19.75
C SER A 422 -28.11 -18.75 19.53
N TRP A 423 -27.32 -19.43 20.38
CA TRP A 423 -25.86 -19.47 20.29
C TRP A 423 -25.36 -20.56 19.34
N LEU A 424 -26.07 -21.69 19.24
CA LEU A 424 -25.69 -22.83 18.40
C LEU A 424 -25.96 -22.58 16.92
N ILE A 425 -27.11 -21.99 16.57
CA ILE A 425 -27.53 -21.79 15.16
C ILE A 425 -26.47 -21.01 14.35
N PRO A 426 -25.91 -19.89 14.82
CA PRO A 426 -24.90 -19.16 14.06
C PRO A 426 -23.63 -19.97 13.73
N LEU A 427 -23.34 -21.08 14.42
CA LEU A 427 -22.16 -21.91 14.10
C LEU A 427 -22.24 -22.52 12.70
N PHE A 428 -23.45 -22.76 12.17
CA PHE A 428 -23.64 -23.30 10.83
C PHE A 428 -23.08 -22.38 9.73
N GLU A 429 -22.99 -21.06 9.95
CA GLU A 429 -22.42 -20.14 8.95
C GLU A 429 -20.95 -20.42 8.61
N HIS A 430 -20.26 -21.18 9.46
CA HIS A 430 -18.83 -21.51 9.33
C HIS A 430 -18.59 -22.88 8.70
N MET A 431 -19.65 -23.68 8.46
CA MET A 431 -19.52 -25.06 7.99
C MET A 431 -19.32 -25.15 6.47
N THR A 432 -18.22 -24.60 5.95
CA THR A 432 -18.01 -24.42 4.50
C THR A 432 -17.03 -25.40 3.87
N HIS A 433 -16.40 -26.29 4.64
CA HIS A 433 -15.37 -27.22 4.12
C HIS A 433 -15.91 -28.33 3.22
N ASP A 434 -17.15 -28.76 3.45
CA ASP A 434 -17.75 -29.90 2.76
C ASP A 434 -19.18 -29.55 2.34
N ALA A 435 -19.52 -29.92 1.10
CA ALA A 435 -20.84 -29.71 0.57
C ALA A 435 -21.91 -30.46 1.36
N THR A 436 -21.59 -31.67 1.84
CA THR A 436 -22.53 -32.48 2.63
C THR A 436 -22.90 -31.81 3.95
N VAL A 437 -21.92 -31.22 4.65
CA VAL A 437 -22.15 -30.51 5.92
C VAL A 437 -22.90 -29.20 5.68
N SER A 438 -22.54 -28.46 4.63
CA SER A 438 -23.24 -27.23 4.22
C SER A 438 -24.71 -27.51 3.91
N MET A 439 -25.01 -28.58 3.16
CA MET A 439 -26.36 -28.99 2.81
C MET A 439 -27.17 -29.42 4.04
N LYS A 440 -26.57 -30.18 4.97
CA LYS A 440 -27.22 -30.53 6.25
C LYS A 440 -27.60 -29.29 7.05
N GLY A 441 -26.65 -28.35 7.20
CA GLY A 441 -26.90 -27.07 7.87
C GLY A 441 -28.01 -26.26 7.19
N ARG A 442 -28.00 -26.21 5.86
CA ARG A 442 -29.04 -25.57 5.05
C ARG A 442 -30.42 -26.20 5.28
N GLN A 443 -30.55 -27.52 5.23
CA GLN A 443 -31.82 -28.22 5.44
C GLN A 443 -32.39 -27.94 6.83
N LEU A 444 -31.56 -27.99 7.87
CA LEU A 444 -31.95 -27.61 9.22
C LEU A 444 -32.46 -26.17 9.24
N LEU A 445 -31.68 -25.21 8.74
CA LEU A 445 -32.03 -23.78 8.74
C LEU A 445 -33.32 -23.49 7.97
N ILE A 446 -33.56 -24.15 6.83
CA ILE A 446 -34.84 -24.03 6.10
C ILE A 446 -35.97 -24.59 6.96
N SER A 447 -35.80 -25.78 7.54
CA SER A 447 -36.83 -26.38 8.38
C SER A 447 -37.20 -25.48 9.57
N LEU A 448 -36.19 -24.86 10.19
CA LEU A 448 -36.32 -23.90 11.28
C LEU A 448 -37.09 -22.65 10.85
N ILE A 449 -36.77 -22.06 9.69
CA ILE A 449 -37.49 -20.89 9.16
C ILE A 449 -38.95 -21.22 8.82
N THR A 450 -39.22 -22.44 8.34
CA THR A 450 -40.58 -22.85 7.95
C THR A 450 -41.46 -23.30 9.11
N LYS A 451 -40.89 -23.92 10.15
CA LYS A 451 -41.63 -24.49 11.29
C LYS A 451 -41.76 -23.48 12.44
N ASP A 452 -40.67 -22.82 12.80
CA ASP A 452 -40.61 -21.91 13.93
C ASP A 452 -40.68 -20.46 13.44
N THR A 453 -41.89 -19.90 13.46
CA THR A 453 -42.17 -18.59 12.89
C THR A 453 -41.93 -17.43 13.85
N THR A 454 -41.32 -17.62 15.03
CA THR A 454 -41.07 -16.52 15.97
C THR A 454 -40.06 -15.53 15.40
N GLU A 455 -40.28 -14.23 15.64
CA GLU A 455 -39.43 -13.18 15.07
C GLU A 455 -37.98 -13.26 15.57
N GLU A 456 -37.77 -13.59 16.86
CA GLU A 456 -36.45 -13.78 17.46
C GLU A 456 -35.64 -14.88 16.75
N PHE A 457 -36.31 -15.96 16.36
CA PHE A 457 -35.67 -17.09 15.71
C PHE A 457 -35.34 -16.80 14.25
N LEU A 458 -36.25 -16.11 13.54
CA LEU A 458 -36.00 -15.63 12.19
C LEU A 458 -34.82 -14.66 12.13
N GLN A 459 -34.66 -13.78 13.14
CA GLN A 459 -33.51 -12.88 13.27
C GLN A 459 -32.16 -13.61 13.37
N ILE A 460 -32.14 -14.90 13.69
CA ILE A 460 -30.93 -15.72 13.80
C ILE A 460 -30.80 -16.66 12.60
N ALA A 461 -31.87 -17.37 12.23
CA ALA A 461 -31.84 -18.38 11.18
C ALA A 461 -31.68 -17.78 9.77
N VAL A 462 -32.41 -16.70 9.44
CA VAL A 462 -32.33 -16.05 8.11
C VAL A 462 -30.92 -15.51 7.83
N PRO A 463 -30.28 -14.74 8.73
CA PRO A 463 -28.92 -14.28 8.50
C PRO A 463 -27.89 -15.40 8.44
N THR A 464 -28.07 -16.46 9.24
CA THR A 464 -27.18 -17.62 9.25
C THR A 464 -27.26 -18.37 7.92
N LEU A 465 -28.47 -18.60 7.39
CA LEU A 465 -28.68 -19.24 6.08
C LEU A 465 -28.07 -18.41 4.95
N ALA A 466 -28.28 -17.09 4.96
CA ALA A 466 -27.71 -16.19 3.97
C ALA A 466 -26.17 -16.21 4.01
N ARG A 467 -25.57 -16.13 5.21
CA ARG A 467 -24.10 -16.16 5.35
C ARG A 467 -23.51 -17.53 5.02
N LEU A 468 -24.19 -18.63 5.34
CA LEU A 468 -23.79 -19.97 4.92
C LEU A 468 -23.77 -20.08 3.39
N ALA A 469 -24.83 -19.64 2.70
CA ALA A 469 -24.90 -19.66 1.25
C ALA A 469 -23.76 -18.83 0.61
N VAL A 470 -23.52 -17.61 1.10
CA VAL A 470 -22.44 -16.73 0.62
C VAL A 470 -21.05 -17.33 0.87
N LYS A 471 -20.79 -17.88 2.07
CA LYS A 471 -19.45 -18.40 2.40
C LYS A 471 -19.16 -19.76 1.76
N SER A 472 -20.17 -20.64 1.64
CA SER A 472 -20.01 -21.98 1.05
C SER A 472 -20.08 -21.98 -0.48
N HIS A 473 -20.70 -20.97 -1.10
CA HIS A 473 -21.00 -20.92 -2.53
C HIS A 473 -21.90 -22.07 -3.03
N ILE A 474 -22.65 -22.73 -2.14
CA ILE A 474 -23.50 -23.88 -2.47
C ILE A 474 -24.96 -23.44 -2.47
N GLU A 475 -25.71 -23.86 -3.50
CA GLU A 475 -27.16 -23.64 -3.64
C GLU A 475 -27.59 -22.18 -3.43
N ILE A 476 -26.78 -21.22 -3.88
CA ILE A 476 -27.11 -19.79 -3.79
C ILE A 476 -28.43 -19.49 -4.50
N GLY A 477 -28.64 -20.04 -5.70
CA GLY A 477 -29.86 -19.80 -6.48
C GLY A 477 -31.12 -20.33 -5.80
N GLU A 478 -31.04 -21.52 -5.21
CA GLU A 478 -32.15 -22.09 -4.42
C GLU A 478 -32.37 -21.30 -3.11
N THR A 479 -31.33 -20.69 -2.54
CA THR A 479 -31.47 -19.78 -1.40
C THR A 479 -32.20 -18.50 -1.79
N VAL A 480 -31.87 -17.90 -2.94
CA VAL A 480 -32.55 -16.72 -3.47
C VAL A 480 -34.02 -17.04 -3.75
N LYS A 481 -34.32 -18.13 -4.46
CA LYS A 481 -35.70 -18.57 -4.73
C LYS A 481 -36.51 -18.80 -3.44
N PHE A 482 -35.89 -19.46 -2.45
CA PHE A 482 -36.52 -19.67 -1.15
C PHE A 482 -36.85 -18.34 -0.45
N PHE A 483 -35.89 -17.41 -0.40
CA PHE A 483 -36.10 -16.10 0.22
C PHE A 483 -37.15 -15.26 -0.50
N LEU A 484 -37.20 -15.26 -1.84
CA LEU A 484 -38.23 -14.55 -2.59
C LEU A 484 -39.63 -15.15 -2.37
N LYS A 485 -39.73 -16.49 -2.35
CA LYS A 485 -40.99 -17.16 -2.02
C LYS A 485 -41.44 -16.83 -0.60
N PHE A 486 -40.53 -16.87 0.36
CA PHE A 486 -40.82 -16.54 1.76
C PHE A 486 -41.19 -15.06 1.94
N LEU A 487 -40.54 -14.16 1.20
CA LEU A 487 -40.84 -12.72 1.20
C LEU A 487 -42.28 -12.42 0.77
N LYS A 488 -42.82 -13.16 -0.21
CA LYS A 488 -44.23 -13.04 -0.67
C LYS A 488 -45.23 -13.58 0.36
N LEU A 489 -44.86 -14.60 1.14
CA LEU A 489 -45.75 -15.27 2.10
C LEU A 489 -45.74 -14.63 3.49
N GLU A 490 -44.67 -13.93 3.87
CA GLU A 490 -44.47 -13.43 5.23
C GLU A 490 -45.19 -12.09 5.48
N PRO A 491 -46.23 -12.06 6.34
CA PRO A 491 -47.01 -10.84 6.56
C PRO A 491 -46.23 -9.75 7.33
N ARG A 492 -45.32 -10.13 8.23
CA ARG A 492 -44.67 -9.20 9.14
C ARG A 492 -43.62 -8.36 8.42
N GLN A 493 -43.76 -7.04 8.52
CA GLN A 493 -42.88 -6.10 7.84
C GLN A 493 -41.42 -6.24 8.28
N ASN A 494 -41.13 -6.40 9.57
CA ASN A 494 -39.76 -6.56 10.08
C ASN A 494 -39.05 -7.79 9.50
N CYS A 495 -39.79 -8.90 9.33
CA CYS A 495 -39.25 -10.13 8.75
C CYS A 495 -38.95 -9.94 7.24
N ARG A 496 -39.84 -9.25 6.50
CA ARG A 496 -39.58 -8.88 5.10
C ARG A 496 -38.34 -7.98 4.97
N LYS A 497 -38.20 -6.98 5.83
CA LYS A 497 -37.01 -6.10 5.90
C LYS A 497 -35.73 -6.88 6.18
N LEU A 498 -35.80 -7.87 7.09
CA LEU A 498 -34.68 -8.75 7.42
C LEU A 498 -34.21 -9.57 6.21
N ILE A 499 -35.15 -10.18 5.47
CA ILE A 499 -34.82 -10.97 4.27
C ILE A 499 -34.16 -10.08 3.21
N LEU A 500 -34.77 -8.94 2.89
CA LEU A 500 -34.24 -7.99 1.89
C LEU A 500 -32.82 -7.51 2.25
N ARG A 501 -32.57 -7.21 3.53
CA ARG A 501 -31.23 -6.84 4.02
C ARG A 501 -30.18 -7.92 3.74
N HIS A 502 -30.57 -9.20 3.79
CA HIS A 502 -29.67 -10.33 3.56
C HIS A 502 -29.58 -10.80 2.10
N LEU A 503 -30.51 -10.37 1.24
CA LEU A 503 -30.39 -10.55 -0.21
C LEU A 503 -29.33 -9.61 -0.82
N VAL A 504 -29.09 -8.42 -0.26
CA VAL A 504 -28.06 -7.48 -0.77
C VAL A 504 -26.65 -8.11 -0.79
N PRO A 505 -26.12 -8.71 0.29
CA PRO A 505 -24.83 -9.40 0.25
C PRO A 505 -24.79 -10.58 -0.73
N ILE A 506 -25.91 -11.31 -0.90
CA ILE A 506 -26.00 -12.43 -1.85
C ILE A 506 -25.87 -11.92 -3.29
N ALA A 507 -26.58 -10.84 -3.63
CA ALA A 507 -26.50 -10.20 -4.94
C ALA A 507 -25.09 -9.69 -5.26
N ARG A 508 -24.39 -9.11 -4.27
CA ARG A 508 -22.99 -8.67 -4.44
C ARG A 508 -22.02 -9.84 -4.65
N CYS A 509 -22.26 -10.96 -3.97
CA CYS A 509 -21.36 -12.11 -4.02
C CYS A 509 -21.50 -12.91 -5.32
N CYS A 510 -22.73 -13.14 -5.77
CA CYS A 510 -23.01 -14.03 -6.90
C CYS A 510 -24.14 -13.47 -7.79
N PRO A 511 -23.88 -12.37 -8.52
CA PRO A 511 -24.86 -11.70 -9.37
C PRO A 511 -25.35 -12.59 -10.53
N ILE A 512 -24.49 -13.48 -11.04
CA ILE A 512 -24.78 -14.38 -12.16
C ILE A 512 -25.87 -15.43 -11.87
N VAL A 513 -26.16 -15.68 -10.59
CA VAL A 513 -27.10 -16.70 -10.15
C VAL A 513 -28.55 -16.19 -10.19
N TRP A 514 -28.74 -14.88 -10.32
CA TRP A 514 -30.06 -14.26 -10.42
C TRP A 514 -30.58 -14.40 -11.84
N LEU A 515 -31.76 -15.00 -11.97
CA LEU A 515 -32.48 -15.16 -13.24
C LEU A 515 -33.38 -13.94 -13.46
N ASP A 516 -33.71 -13.66 -14.73
CA ASP A 516 -34.62 -12.56 -15.08
C ASP A 516 -35.97 -12.66 -14.33
N SER A 517 -36.51 -13.87 -14.19
CA SER A 517 -37.72 -14.13 -13.42
C SER A 517 -37.60 -13.78 -11.94
N THR A 518 -36.43 -14.00 -11.34
CA THR A 518 -36.19 -13.64 -9.93
C THR A 518 -36.01 -12.14 -9.73
N THR A 519 -35.47 -11.45 -10.72
CA THR A 519 -35.38 -9.97 -10.71
C THR A 519 -36.72 -9.32 -10.96
N GLU A 520 -37.53 -9.86 -11.88
CA GLU A 520 -38.91 -9.40 -12.14
C GLU A 520 -39.79 -9.58 -10.90
N ASP A 521 -39.70 -10.73 -10.23
CA ASP A 521 -40.39 -10.99 -8.96
C ASP A 521 -40.04 -9.97 -7.86
N LEU A 522 -38.77 -9.54 -7.82
CA LEU A 522 -38.28 -8.57 -6.84
C LEU A 522 -38.79 -7.16 -7.16
N ILE A 523 -38.79 -6.77 -8.44
CA ILE A 523 -39.30 -5.47 -8.91
C ILE A 523 -40.81 -5.40 -8.71
N ALA A 524 -41.55 -6.45 -9.05
CA ALA A 524 -43.00 -6.55 -8.81
C ALA A 524 -43.31 -6.40 -7.32
N PHE A 525 -42.61 -7.12 -6.44
CA PHE A 525 -42.74 -6.97 -5.00
C PHE A 525 -42.51 -5.52 -4.52
N ALA A 526 -41.50 -4.83 -5.07
CA ALA A 526 -41.21 -3.45 -4.69
C ALA A 526 -42.32 -2.47 -5.15
N ASN A 527 -42.84 -2.66 -6.36
CA ASN A 527 -43.92 -1.86 -6.92
C ASN A 527 -45.24 -2.03 -6.16
N ASP A 528 -45.50 -3.23 -5.62
CA ASP A 528 -46.69 -3.53 -4.81
C ASP A 528 -46.51 -3.18 -3.33
N SER A 529 -45.28 -2.94 -2.87
CA SER A 529 -45.00 -2.64 -1.47
C SER A 529 -45.24 -1.16 -1.16
N ASP A 530 -45.91 -0.85 -0.05
CA ASP A 530 -46.06 0.51 0.48
C ASP A 530 -44.88 0.99 1.34
N ASP A 531 -43.83 0.16 1.52
CA ASP A 531 -42.72 0.43 2.42
C ASP A 531 -41.48 0.95 1.68
N ASP A 532 -41.16 2.22 1.87
CA ASP A 532 -39.99 2.87 1.25
C ASP A 532 -38.68 2.17 1.60
N TYR A 533 -38.56 1.60 2.81
CA TYR A 533 -37.36 0.84 3.15
C TYR A 533 -37.25 -0.43 2.31
N ALA A 534 -38.35 -1.13 2.06
CA ALA A 534 -38.36 -2.34 1.25
C ALA A 534 -37.97 -2.03 -0.20
N ARG A 535 -38.60 -1.00 -0.79
CA ARG A 535 -38.26 -0.47 -2.12
C ARG A 535 -36.77 -0.09 -2.21
N LEU A 536 -36.23 0.60 -1.20
CA LEU A 536 -34.81 0.98 -1.14
C LEU A 536 -33.88 -0.24 -1.12
N GLN A 537 -34.20 -1.28 -0.35
CA GLN A 537 -33.39 -2.50 -0.35
C GLN A 537 -33.43 -3.19 -1.71
N VAL A 538 -34.57 -3.19 -2.40
CA VAL A 538 -34.67 -3.72 -3.76
C VAL A 538 -33.78 -2.95 -4.72
N LEU A 539 -33.77 -1.61 -4.68
CA LEU A 539 -32.84 -0.80 -5.50
C LEU A 539 -31.37 -1.11 -5.22
N ARG A 540 -31.01 -1.40 -3.96
CA ARG A 540 -29.66 -1.83 -3.56
C ARG A 540 -29.29 -3.22 -4.07
N ILE A 541 -30.25 -4.14 -4.09
CA ILE A 541 -30.08 -5.47 -4.69
C ILE A 541 -29.82 -5.30 -6.19
N ILE A 542 -30.65 -4.53 -6.88
CA ILE A 542 -30.52 -4.26 -8.32
C ILE A 542 -29.17 -3.62 -8.65
N GLU A 543 -28.74 -2.61 -7.90
CA GLU A 543 -27.41 -2.00 -8.08
C GLU A 543 -26.28 -3.02 -7.90
N ALA A 544 -26.37 -3.89 -6.89
CA ALA A 544 -25.40 -4.95 -6.65
C ALA A 544 -25.32 -5.95 -7.82
N LEU A 545 -26.47 -6.30 -8.41
CA LEU A 545 -26.52 -7.19 -9.57
C LEU A 545 -25.84 -6.54 -10.79
N ILE A 546 -26.15 -5.28 -11.09
CA ILE A 546 -25.60 -4.56 -12.24
C ILE A 546 -24.08 -4.39 -12.11
N THR A 547 -23.61 -3.94 -10.94
CA THR A 547 -22.19 -3.71 -10.67
C THR A 547 -21.38 -5.00 -10.71
N GLY A 548 -21.97 -6.11 -10.27
CA GLY A 548 -21.37 -7.44 -10.31
C GLY A 548 -21.43 -8.13 -11.69
N GLY A 549 -22.00 -7.48 -12.72
CA GLY A 549 -22.07 -8.03 -14.07
C GLY A 549 -23.29 -8.91 -14.35
N GLY A 550 -24.24 -9.00 -13.42
CA GLY A 550 -25.56 -9.60 -13.66
C GLY A 550 -26.29 -8.89 -14.79
N TYR A 551 -26.95 -9.66 -15.65
CA TYR A 551 -27.75 -9.14 -16.76
C TYR A 551 -29.15 -8.79 -16.23
N ILE A 552 -29.63 -7.59 -16.57
CA ILE A 552 -31.04 -7.21 -16.40
C ILE A 552 -31.57 -6.99 -17.81
N THR A 553 -32.50 -7.82 -18.26
CA THR A 553 -33.10 -7.74 -19.58
C THR A 553 -33.85 -6.42 -19.80
N PRO A 554 -33.86 -5.88 -21.03
CA PRO A 554 -34.58 -4.65 -21.37
C PRO A 554 -36.11 -4.77 -21.25
N THR A 555 -36.69 -5.97 -21.17
CA THR A 555 -38.13 -6.19 -20.96
C THR A 555 -38.61 -5.79 -19.56
N SER A 556 -37.71 -5.80 -18.56
CA SER A 556 -38.02 -5.38 -17.19
C SER A 556 -37.93 -3.87 -16.95
N THR A 557 -37.67 -3.08 -18.01
CA THR A 557 -37.41 -1.64 -17.91
C THR A 557 -38.64 -0.82 -17.54
N SER A 558 -39.86 -1.24 -17.90
CA SER A 558 -41.07 -0.46 -17.57
C SER A 558 -41.37 -0.46 -16.07
N ASP A 559 -41.35 -1.63 -15.44
CA ASP A 559 -41.62 -1.78 -14.01
C ASP A 559 -40.47 -1.23 -13.16
N LEU A 560 -39.24 -1.37 -13.65
CA LEU A 560 -38.08 -0.74 -13.05
C LEU A 560 -38.14 0.80 -13.17
N LYS A 561 -38.56 1.33 -14.33
CA LYS A 561 -38.75 2.77 -14.54
C LYS A 561 -39.81 3.30 -13.59
N LYS A 562 -40.95 2.60 -13.43
CA LYS A 562 -41.98 2.94 -12.44
C LYS A 562 -41.39 3.01 -11.03
N LEU A 563 -40.61 2.01 -10.62
CA LEU A 563 -39.96 1.99 -9.31
C LEU A 563 -38.97 3.16 -9.12
N LEU A 564 -38.15 3.47 -10.12
CA LEU A 564 -37.22 4.59 -10.08
C LEU A 564 -37.95 5.94 -10.04
N GLN A 565 -39.06 6.08 -10.78
CA GLN A 565 -39.90 7.28 -10.81
C GLN A 565 -40.49 7.62 -9.44
N MET A 566 -40.76 6.62 -8.58
CA MET A 566 -41.23 6.84 -7.22
C MET A 566 -40.24 7.61 -6.34
N PHE A 567 -38.95 7.66 -6.71
CA PHE A 567 -37.89 8.28 -5.90
C PHE A 567 -37.21 9.50 -6.53
N ILE A 568 -37.70 10.00 -7.67
CA ILE A 568 -37.10 11.16 -8.36
C ILE A 568 -37.19 12.44 -7.50
N ILE A 569 -38.31 12.61 -6.79
CA ILE A 569 -38.57 13.78 -5.93
C ILE A 569 -38.72 13.28 -4.49
N HIS A 570 -37.66 12.67 -3.96
CA HIS A 570 -37.66 12.17 -2.59
C HIS A 570 -36.87 13.09 -1.66
N ASN A 571 -37.49 13.52 -0.55
CA ASN A 571 -36.87 14.45 0.41
C ASN A 571 -35.75 13.77 1.25
N ASN A 572 -35.81 12.46 1.43
CA ASN A 572 -34.76 11.70 2.12
C ASN A 572 -33.54 11.52 1.20
N ILE A 573 -32.43 12.18 1.56
CA ILE A 573 -31.17 12.23 0.80
C ILE A 573 -30.62 10.81 0.49
N PRO A 574 -30.41 9.90 1.48
CA PRO A 574 -29.98 8.53 1.22
C PRO A 574 -30.81 7.76 0.19
N VAL A 575 -32.13 8.02 0.15
CA VAL A 575 -33.06 7.35 -0.78
C VAL A 575 -32.90 7.91 -2.18
N ALA A 576 -32.90 9.24 -2.32
CA ALA A 576 -32.70 9.91 -3.60
C ALA A 576 -31.30 9.60 -4.19
N TYR A 577 -30.26 9.59 -3.36
CA TYR A 577 -28.91 9.17 -3.76
C TYR A 577 -28.88 7.73 -4.29
N GLN A 578 -29.50 6.80 -3.56
CA GLN A 578 -29.56 5.41 -3.98
C GLN A 578 -30.27 5.26 -5.34
N CYS A 579 -31.37 5.98 -5.54
CA CYS A 579 -32.07 6.00 -6.83
C CYS A 579 -31.15 6.53 -7.95
N CYS A 580 -30.51 7.69 -7.75
CA CYS A 580 -29.58 8.27 -8.74
C CYS A 580 -28.42 7.32 -9.05
N SER A 581 -27.83 6.69 -8.03
CA SER A 581 -26.73 5.73 -8.19
C SER A 581 -27.19 4.52 -9.02
N THR A 582 -28.32 3.90 -8.65
CA THR A 582 -28.86 2.75 -9.38
C THR A 582 -29.16 3.12 -10.85
N THR A 583 -29.84 4.24 -11.10
CA THR A 583 -30.14 4.73 -12.47
C THR A 583 -28.88 4.96 -13.29
N LEU A 584 -27.86 5.62 -12.71
CA LEU A 584 -26.58 5.82 -13.40
C LEU A 584 -25.89 4.49 -13.74
N ARG A 585 -25.89 3.52 -12.82
CA ARG A 585 -25.30 2.19 -13.09
C ARG A 585 -26.03 1.46 -14.22
N ILE A 586 -27.35 1.58 -14.27
CA ILE A 586 -28.18 1.03 -15.35
C ILE A 586 -27.75 1.65 -16.70
N ILE A 587 -27.69 2.99 -16.76
CA ILE A 587 -27.29 3.74 -17.97
C ILE A 587 -25.90 3.29 -18.45
N LEU A 588 -24.92 3.23 -17.54
CA LEU A 588 -23.54 2.81 -17.88
C LEU A 588 -23.48 1.37 -18.40
N LYS A 589 -24.29 0.47 -17.85
CA LYS A 589 -24.33 -0.93 -18.29
C LYS A 589 -24.93 -1.06 -19.68
N TYR A 590 -26.05 -0.38 -19.97
CA TYR A 590 -26.69 -0.42 -21.28
C TYR A 590 -25.81 0.17 -22.39
N ARG A 591 -25.07 1.25 -22.09
CA ARG A 591 -24.09 1.81 -23.05
C ARG A 591 -22.99 0.81 -23.43
N ASN A 592 -22.47 0.06 -22.47
CA ASN A 592 -21.43 -0.93 -22.76
C ASN A 592 -21.95 -2.06 -23.66
N ILE A 593 -23.21 -2.47 -23.49
CA ILE A 593 -23.85 -3.48 -24.34
C ILE A 593 -24.01 -2.95 -25.77
N SER A 594 -24.56 -1.74 -25.94
CA SER A 594 -24.73 -1.15 -27.28
C SER A 594 -23.41 -0.93 -28.02
N SER A 595 -22.30 -0.69 -27.29
CA SER A 595 -20.97 -0.61 -27.92
C SER A 595 -20.44 -1.96 -28.43
N MET A 596 -20.80 -3.08 -27.78
CA MET A 596 -20.37 -4.44 -28.15
C MET A 596 -21.19 -5.03 -29.31
N GLU A 597 -22.47 -4.66 -29.44
CA GLU A 597 -23.38 -5.17 -30.48
C GLU A 597 -23.36 -4.36 -31.78
N SER A 598 -22.47 -3.38 -31.90
CA SER A 598 -22.27 -2.52 -33.09
C SER A 598 -21.79 -3.25 -34.35
N GLN A 599 -21.76 -4.58 -34.38
CA GLN A 599 -21.51 -5.38 -35.58
C GLN A 599 -22.76 -6.03 -36.20
N ASN A 600 -23.94 -6.00 -35.56
CA ASN A 600 -25.19 -6.49 -36.17
C ASN A 600 -26.32 -5.45 -36.01
N ASN A 601 -26.41 -4.57 -37.01
CA ASN A 601 -27.53 -3.65 -37.20
C ASN A 601 -28.83 -4.45 -37.42
N GLU A 602 -29.89 -4.09 -36.68
CA GLU A 602 -31.33 -4.03 -37.08
C GLU A 602 -32.36 -4.31 -35.95
N LEU A 603 -32.00 -4.38 -34.66
CA LEU A 603 -32.97 -4.81 -33.62
C LEU A 603 -33.21 -3.92 -32.39
N PHE A 604 -32.72 -2.68 -32.32
CA PHE A 604 -32.82 -1.92 -31.06
C PHE A 604 -33.67 -0.65 -31.11
N SER A 605 -34.91 -0.81 -30.66
CA SER A 605 -35.78 0.20 -30.04
C SER A 605 -35.24 0.74 -28.69
N SER A 606 -33.93 0.60 -28.40
CA SER A 606 -33.32 0.92 -27.11
C SER A 606 -32.86 2.38 -26.95
N HIS A 607 -32.87 3.19 -28.02
CA HIS A 607 -32.48 4.60 -27.93
C HIS A 607 -33.45 5.40 -27.03
N ASN A 608 -34.76 5.23 -27.20
CA ASN A 608 -35.77 5.96 -26.42
C ASN A 608 -35.70 5.68 -24.90
N VAL A 609 -35.38 4.45 -24.49
CA VAL A 609 -35.35 4.08 -23.06
C VAL A 609 -34.13 4.69 -22.36
N LEU A 610 -32.99 4.76 -23.04
CA LEU A 610 -31.78 5.35 -22.49
C LEU A 610 -31.94 6.87 -22.33
N ASP A 611 -32.48 7.54 -23.36
CA ASP A 611 -32.71 8.99 -23.35
C ASP A 611 -33.70 9.36 -22.24
N ASP A 612 -34.80 8.60 -22.10
CA ASP A 612 -35.71 8.71 -20.96
C ASP A 612 -34.92 8.61 -19.64
N LEU A 613 -34.18 7.52 -19.40
CA LEU A 613 -33.47 7.33 -18.12
C LEU A 613 -32.46 8.45 -17.83
N ILE A 614 -31.82 9.00 -18.85
CA ILE A 614 -30.90 10.15 -18.72
C ILE A 614 -31.67 11.40 -18.28
N GLU A 615 -32.83 11.69 -18.87
CA GLU A 615 -33.69 12.80 -18.45
C GLU A 615 -34.16 12.63 -17.00
N HIS A 616 -34.60 11.42 -16.63
CA HIS A 616 -35.00 11.10 -15.26
C HIS A 616 -33.84 11.24 -14.27
N LEU A 617 -32.61 10.88 -14.68
CA LEU A 617 -31.43 11.04 -13.82
C LEU A 617 -31.02 12.51 -13.68
N ASN A 618 -31.04 13.30 -14.76
CA ASN A 618 -30.71 14.72 -14.71
C ASN A 618 -31.64 15.48 -13.74
N THR A 619 -32.95 15.21 -13.82
CA THR A 619 -33.95 15.79 -12.91
C THR A 619 -33.75 15.35 -11.46
N ALA A 620 -33.55 14.05 -11.22
CA ALA A 620 -33.30 13.52 -9.88
C ALA A 620 -32.00 14.07 -9.25
N LEU A 621 -30.92 14.22 -10.03
CA LEU A 621 -29.66 14.80 -9.56
C LEU A 621 -29.81 16.28 -9.20
N ALA A 622 -30.60 17.06 -9.95
CA ALA A 622 -30.86 18.46 -9.63
C ALA A 622 -31.60 18.61 -8.29
N VAL A 623 -32.62 17.78 -8.05
CA VAL A 623 -33.36 17.75 -6.78
C VAL A 623 -32.46 17.28 -5.63
N LEU A 624 -31.70 16.20 -5.83
CA LEU A 624 -30.77 15.67 -4.83
C LEU A 624 -29.73 16.70 -4.42
N LEU A 625 -29.09 17.36 -5.39
CA LEU A 625 -28.09 18.39 -5.13
C LEU A 625 -28.69 19.54 -4.31
N THR A 626 -29.90 19.98 -4.67
CA THR A 626 -30.61 21.04 -3.92
C THR A 626 -30.90 20.64 -2.48
N ASN A 627 -31.44 19.43 -2.26
CA ASN A 627 -31.76 18.92 -0.93
C ASN A 627 -30.50 18.75 -0.07
N VAL A 628 -29.41 18.26 -0.65
CA VAL A 628 -28.12 18.07 0.04
C VAL A 628 -27.50 19.40 0.45
N ILE A 629 -27.57 20.41 -0.43
CA ILE A 629 -27.09 21.77 -0.13
C ILE A 629 -27.92 22.36 1.01
N GLN A 630 -29.25 22.25 0.98
CA GLN A 630 -30.13 22.74 2.04
C GLN A 630 -29.87 22.04 3.39
N ALA A 631 -29.57 20.74 3.37
CA ALA A 631 -29.26 19.96 4.56
C ALA A 631 -27.84 20.21 5.12
N ASN A 632 -26.96 20.89 4.38
CA ASN A 632 -25.55 21.09 4.71
C ASN A 632 -24.76 19.77 4.97
N GLU A 633 -25.09 18.69 4.24
CA GLU A 633 -24.44 17.38 4.41
C GLU A 633 -23.24 17.19 3.46
N LEU A 634 -22.01 17.47 3.94
CA LEU A 634 -20.80 17.42 3.11
C LEU A 634 -20.50 16.05 2.49
N ARG A 635 -20.76 14.96 3.22
CA ARG A 635 -20.50 13.60 2.74
C ARG A 635 -21.42 13.25 1.57
N GLU A 636 -22.70 13.56 1.68
CA GLU A 636 -23.67 13.28 0.62
C GLU A 636 -23.49 14.24 -0.57
N LEU A 637 -22.96 15.45 -0.34
CA LEU A 637 -22.53 16.34 -1.42
C LEU A 637 -21.41 15.70 -2.23
N GLN A 638 -20.34 15.22 -1.58
CA GLN A 638 -19.25 14.53 -2.28
C GLN A 638 -19.76 13.32 -3.08
N ASN A 639 -20.66 12.52 -2.50
CA ASN A 639 -21.25 11.37 -3.17
C ASN A 639 -22.06 11.79 -4.41
N THR A 640 -22.89 12.83 -4.28
CA THR A 640 -23.72 13.36 -5.37
C THR A 640 -22.87 13.94 -6.50
N LEU A 641 -21.82 14.71 -6.17
CA LEU A 641 -20.89 15.25 -7.15
C LEU A 641 -20.15 14.15 -7.91
N ASN A 642 -19.78 13.05 -7.25
CA ASN A 642 -19.18 11.90 -7.94
C ASN A 642 -20.14 11.25 -8.96
N LEU A 643 -21.47 11.25 -8.72
CA LEU A 643 -22.47 10.78 -9.68
C LEU A 643 -22.56 11.72 -10.88
N ILE A 644 -22.60 13.03 -10.63
CA ILE A 644 -22.61 14.07 -11.67
C ILE A 644 -21.35 13.96 -12.56
N GLU A 645 -20.17 13.81 -11.94
CA GLU A 645 -18.91 13.63 -12.64
C GLU A 645 -18.92 12.37 -13.53
N GLN A 646 -19.44 11.25 -13.03
CA GLN A 646 -19.53 10.00 -13.79
C GLN A 646 -20.49 10.12 -14.98
N LEU A 647 -21.66 10.73 -14.80
CA LEU A 647 -22.62 10.96 -15.89
C LEU A 647 -22.04 11.88 -16.97
N SER A 648 -21.42 12.97 -16.54
CA SER A 648 -20.85 14.00 -17.43
C SER A 648 -19.67 13.47 -18.27
N ARG A 649 -18.91 12.48 -17.78
CA ARG A 649 -17.85 11.83 -18.59
C ARG A 649 -18.39 11.01 -19.74
N VAL A 650 -19.66 10.64 -19.67
CA VAL A 650 -20.27 9.64 -20.55
C VAL A 650 -21.15 10.39 -21.57
N TYR A 651 -21.99 11.33 -21.15
CA TYR A 651 -22.88 12.06 -22.06
C TYR A 651 -22.58 13.57 -22.06
N ASN A 652 -22.20 14.11 -23.23
CA ASN A 652 -21.85 15.52 -23.39
C ASN A 652 -23.05 16.46 -23.15
N GLU A 653 -24.24 16.10 -23.62
CA GLU A 653 -25.46 16.90 -23.40
C GLU A 653 -25.82 17.01 -21.91
N SER A 654 -25.75 15.89 -21.19
CA SER A 654 -25.89 15.89 -19.72
C SER A 654 -24.76 16.66 -19.03
N ALA A 655 -23.53 16.64 -19.57
CA ALA A 655 -22.42 17.42 -19.03
C ALA A 655 -22.70 18.93 -19.08
N GLN A 656 -23.28 19.42 -20.18
CA GLN A 656 -23.69 20.83 -20.30
C GLN A 656 -24.74 21.18 -19.24
N ASN A 657 -25.79 20.38 -19.10
CA ASN A 657 -26.84 20.59 -18.09
C ASN A 657 -26.30 20.55 -16.66
N CYS A 658 -25.41 19.59 -16.36
CA CYS A 658 -24.79 19.42 -15.05
C CYS A 658 -23.83 20.57 -14.72
N ILE A 659 -23.02 21.03 -15.67
CA ILE A 659 -22.09 22.16 -15.47
C ILE A 659 -22.88 23.44 -15.21
N HIS A 660 -23.92 23.70 -16.00
CA HIS A 660 -24.81 24.85 -15.79
C HIS A 660 -25.48 24.81 -14.40
N LEU A 661 -26.00 23.64 -14.00
CA LEU A 661 -26.55 23.41 -12.66
C LEU A 661 -25.52 23.67 -11.54
N LEU A 662 -24.27 23.23 -11.72
CA LEU A 662 -23.21 23.46 -10.73
C LEU A 662 -22.83 24.94 -10.62
N PHE A 663 -22.75 25.67 -11.74
CA PHE A 663 -22.49 27.11 -11.70
C PHE A 663 -23.63 27.88 -11.04
N THR A 664 -24.88 27.56 -11.37
CA THR A 664 -26.07 28.20 -10.76
C THR A 664 -26.17 27.89 -9.27
N THR A 665 -25.86 26.67 -8.84
CA THR A 665 -25.78 26.35 -7.41
C THR A 665 -24.63 27.07 -6.70
N CYS A 666 -23.44 27.17 -7.30
CA CYS A 666 -22.33 27.95 -6.73
C CYS A 666 -22.72 29.41 -6.47
N ALA A 667 -23.53 30.02 -7.34
CA ALA A 667 -23.97 31.41 -7.18
C ALA A 667 -24.92 31.63 -6.00
N ASN A 668 -25.60 30.58 -5.53
CA ASN A 668 -26.62 30.64 -4.48
C ASN A 668 -26.17 30.06 -3.14
N VAL A 669 -24.94 29.53 -3.04
CA VAL A 669 -24.43 28.89 -1.81
C VAL A 669 -23.56 29.88 -1.03
N GLU A 670 -23.97 30.18 0.20
CA GLU A 670 -23.21 31.05 1.11
C GLU A 670 -22.14 30.29 1.92
N ASN A 671 -22.33 28.98 2.15
CA ASN A 671 -21.40 28.18 2.94
C ASN A 671 -20.08 27.92 2.18
N PRO A 672 -18.92 28.37 2.71
CA PRO A 672 -17.64 28.28 2.01
C PRO A 672 -17.17 26.83 1.81
N GLU A 673 -17.47 25.92 2.73
CA GLU A 673 -17.07 24.52 2.61
C GLU A 673 -17.83 23.81 1.48
N LEU A 674 -19.14 24.04 1.38
CA LEU A 674 -19.96 23.51 0.28
C LEU A 674 -19.49 24.08 -1.07
N LEU A 675 -19.24 25.39 -1.11
CA LEU A 675 -18.72 26.07 -2.30
C LEU A 675 -17.37 25.50 -2.73
N SER A 676 -16.50 25.14 -1.79
CA SER A 676 -15.21 24.48 -2.06
C SER A 676 -15.40 23.14 -2.77
N TYR A 677 -16.35 22.30 -2.33
CA TYR A 677 -16.64 21.03 -3.00
C TYR A 677 -17.23 21.21 -4.40
N LEU A 678 -18.15 22.16 -4.57
CA LEU A 678 -18.74 22.47 -5.88
C LEU A 678 -17.68 22.98 -6.86
N ALA A 679 -16.84 23.93 -6.44
CA ALA A 679 -15.75 24.46 -7.25
C ALA A 679 -14.72 23.38 -7.62
N LYS A 680 -14.35 22.49 -6.67
CA LYS A 680 -13.48 21.33 -6.94
C LYS A 680 -14.08 20.38 -7.98
N SER A 681 -15.39 20.15 -7.95
CA SER A 681 -16.10 19.32 -8.94
C SER A 681 -16.07 19.95 -10.33
N LEU A 682 -16.35 21.27 -10.42
CA LEU A 682 -16.23 22.01 -11.68
C LEU A 682 -14.81 21.93 -12.27
N VAL A 683 -13.77 22.06 -11.45
CA VAL A 683 -12.37 21.90 -11.89
C VAL A 683 -12.08 20.49 -12.40
N ARG A 684 -12.72 19.45 -11.87
CA ARG A 684 -12.57 18.08 -12.39
C ARG A 684 -13.27 17.92 -13.73
N LEU A 685 -14.49 18.44 -13.87
CA LEU A 685 -15.26 18.43 -15.11
C LEU A 685 -14.54 19.20 -16.23
N SER A 686 -13.84 20.28 -15.88
CA SER A 686 -13.16 21.15 -16.83
C SER A 686 -12.06 20.48 -17.65
N THR A 687 -11.43 19.45 -17.08
CA THR A 687 -10.37 18.71 -17.76
C THR A 687 -10.83 18.04 -19.05
N ASN A 688 -12.09 17.62 -19.12
CA ASN A 688 -12.68 16.94 -20.29
C ASN A 688 -13.60 17.85 -21.11
N HIS A 689 -14.14 18.92 -20.51
CA HIS A 689 -15.22 19.74 -21.09
C HIS A 689 -14.84 21.22 -21.17
N LYS A 690 -13.65 21.53 -21.71
CA LYS A 690 -13.11 22.89 -21.77
C LYS A 690 -14.05 23.87 -22.50
N GLU A 691 -14.62 23.45 -23.63
CA GLU A 691 -15.52 24.28 -24.45
C GLU A 691 -16.82 24.62 -23.72
N ILE A 692 -17.38 23.67 -22.97
CA ILE A 692 -18.62 23.88 -22.21
C ILE A 692 -18.40 24.94 -21.11
N ILE A 693 -17.24 24.92 -20.45
CA ILE A 693 -16.92 25.87 -19.39
C ILE A 693 -16.60 27.26 -19.96
N ALA A 694 -16.03 27.34 -21.16
CA ALA A 694 -15.82 28.62 -21.83
C ALA A 694 -17.13 29.39 -22.06
N ASN A 695 -18.25 28.67 -22.24
CA ASN A 695 -19.58 29.28 -22.37
C ASN A 695 -20.10 29.91 -21.06
N GLU A 696 -19.53 29.55 -19.90
CA GLU A 696 -19.96 30.00 -18.55
C GLU A 696 -19.05 31.09 -17.96
N THR A 697 -18.18 31.70 -18.78
CA THR A 697 -17.23 32.77 -18.38
C THR A 697 -17.92 33.93 -17.65
N ALA A 698 -19.09 34.36 -18.12
CA ALA A 698 -19.83 35.45 -17.50
C ALA A 698 -20.26 35.13 -16.05
N GLN A 699 -20.64 33.88 -15.78
CA GLN A 699 -21.04 33.44 -14.44
C GLN A 699 -19.81 33.29 -13.53
N LEU A 700 -18.71 32.82 -14.08
CA LEU A 700 -17.43 32.70 -13.37
C LEU A 700 -16.89 34.07 -12.93
N CYS A 701 -16.95 35.08 -13.80
CA CYS A 701 -16.56 36.45 -13.44
C CYS A 701 -17.42 37.00 -12.28
N ARG A 702 -18.73 36.71 -12.26
CA ARG A 702 -19.61 37.12 -11.15
C ARG A 702 -19.22 36.43 -9.84
N LEU A 703 -18.84 35.16 -9.87
CA LEU A 703 -18.39 34.42 -8.69
C LEU A 703 -17.05 34.96 -8.14
N LEU A 704 -16.09 35.27 -9.03
CA LEU A 704 -14.81 35.85 -8.63
C LEU A 704 -14.94 37.28 -8.09
N ALA A 705 -15.91 38.05 -8.60
CA ALA A 705 -16.20 39.40 -8.12
C ALA A 705 -16.93 39.44 -6.77
N ASN A 706 -17.32 38.28 -6.20
CA ASN A 706 -18.06 38.24 -4.94
C ASN A 706 -17.15 38.63 -3.74
N PRO A 707 -17.45 39.75 -3.05
CA PRO A 707 -16.60 40.25 -1.96
C PRO A 707 -16.59 39.36 -0.71
N SER A 708 -17.53 38.41 -0.56
CA SER A 708 -17.56 37.46 0.56
C SER A 708 -16.61 36.27 0.41
N LEU A 709 -15.93 36.16 -0.74
CA LEU A 709 -15.07 35.02 -1.08
C LEU A 709 -13.73 35.11 -0.34
N ASN A 710 -13.70 34.76 0.94
CA ASN A 710 -12.50 34.81 1.79
C ASN A 710 -11.69 33.50 1.79
N ASP A 711 -12.26 32.41 1.27
CA ASP A 711 -11.66 31.09 1.30
C ASP A 711 -10.62 30.90 0.16
N ASP A 712 -9.38 30.59 0.54
CA ASP A 712 -8.23 30.43 -0.35
C ASP A 712 -8.37 29.20 -1.27
N ASP A 713 -9.01 28.12 -0.80
CA ASP A 713 -9.31 26.93 -1.61
C ASP A 713 -10.32 27.27 -2.70
N VAL A 714 -11.41 27.94 -2.35
CA VAL A 714 -12.47 28.33 -3.30
C VAL A 714 -11.90 29.26 -4.37
N ARG A 715 -11.16 30.29 -3.95
CA ARG A 715 -10.55 31.27 -4.87
C ARG A 715 -9.61 30.61 -5.86
N TYR A 716 -8.75 29.71 -5.38
CA TYR A 716 -7.87 28.91 -6.24
C TYR A 716 -8.65 28.13 -7.30
N ASN A 717 -9.73 27.42 -6.91
CA ASN A 717 -10.51 26.61 -7.85
C ASN A 717 -11.22 27.47 -8.91
N LEU A 718 -11.79 28.62 -8.51
CA LEU A 718 -12.44 29.54 -9.46
C LEU A 718 -11.43 30.17 -10.43
N LEU A 719 -10.25 30.55 -9.94
CA LEU A 719 -9.16 31.05 -10.80
C LEU A 719 -8.66 29.97 -11.77
N ALA A 720 -8.53 28.72 -11.31
CA ALA A 720 -8.15 27.61 -12.17
C ALA A 720 -9.15 27.38 -13.32
N LEU A 721 -10.45 27.56 -13.06
CA LEU A 721 -11.49 27.55 -14.10
C LEU A 721 -11.36 28.74 -15.04
N PHE A 722 -11.07 29.93 -14.50
CA PHE A 722 -11.04 31.17 -15.28
C PHE A 722 -9.90 31.17 -16.28
N VAL A 723 -8.71 30.78 -15.82
CA VAL A 723 -7.52 30.59 -16.64
C VAL A 723 -7.76 29.57 -17.75
N LEU A 724 -8.51 28.50 -17.49
CA LEU A 724 -8.82 27.50 -18.52
C LEU A 724 -9.84 28.02 -19.55
N SER A 725 -10.80 28.83 -19.12
CA SER A 725 -11.81 29.42 -20.01
C SER A 725 -11.27 30.51 -20.92
N ASN A 726 -10.21 31.21 -20.50
CA ASN A 726 -9.57 32.29 -21.25
C ASN A 726 -8.04 32.10 -21.30
N PRO A 727 -7.53 31.22 -22.17
CA PRO A 727 -6.11 30.83 -22.19
C PRO A 727 -5.16 31.94 -22.69
N ASN A 728 -5.67 32.99 -23.32
CA ASN A 728 -4.86 34.10 -23.85
C ASN A 728 -4.62 35.23 -22.82
N ASN A 729 -5.08 35.06 -21.59
CA ASN A 729 -5.08 36.14 -20.60
C ASN A 729 -3.69 36.43 -20.04
N ASP A 730 -3.45 37.71 -19.80
CA ASP A 730 -2.26 38.21 -19.12
C ASP A 730 -2.47 38.17 -17.59
N ILE A 731 -1.38 38.05 -16.82
CA ILE A 731 -1.46 38.01 -15.34
C ILE A 731 -2.16 39.26 -14.79
N ASN A 732 -2.06 40.38 -15.51
CA ASN A 732 -2.70 41.66 -15.19
C ASN A 732 -4.21 41.54 -14.96
N GLU A 733 -4.91 40.64 -15.65
CA GLU A 733 -6.36 40.45 -15.49
C GLU A 733 -6.73 39.74 -14.18
N ILE A 734 -5.82 38.92 -13.64
CA ILE A 734 -6.05 38.14 -12.42
C ILE A 734 -5.20 38.60 -11.23
N HIS A 735 -4.34 39.62 -11.41
CA HIS A 735 -3.33 40.04 -10.45
C HIS A 735 -3.90 40.35 -9.07
N GLU A 736 -5.02 41.09 -9.02
CA GLU A 736 -5.68 41.43 -7.75
C GLU A 736 -6.24 40.21 -7.02
N HIS A 737 -6.68 39.18 -7.75
CA HIS A 737 -7.15 37.93 -7.15
C HIS A 737 -5.97 37.03 -6.71
N VAL A 738 -4.87 37.02 -7.46
CA VAL A 738 -3.65 36.25 -7.15
C VAL A 738 -2.98 36.78 -5.88
N LYS A 739 -2.92 38.10 -5.68
CA LYS A 739 -2.38 38.72 -4.45
C LYS A 739 -3.07 38.23 -3.17
N GLN A 740 -4.34 37.85 -3.27
CA GLN A 740 -5.12 37.38 -2.13
C GLN A 740 -4.94 35.88 -1.87
N LEU A 741 -4.25 35.14 -2.75
CA LEU A 741 -3.96 33.72 -2.56
C LEU A 741 -2.77 33.51 -1.62
N SER A 742 -2.76 32.40 -0.87
CA SER A 742 -1.54 31.98 -0.18
C SER A 742 -0.44 31.57 -1.19
N PRO A 743 0.85 31.66 -0.83
CA PRO A 743 1.95 31.24 -1.71
C PRO A 743 1.81 29.79 -2.20
N TRP A 744 1.28 28.90 -1.36
CA TRP A 744 1.02 27.51 -1.74
C TRP A 744 -0.08 27.38 -2.80
N LYS A 745 -1.18 28.15 -2.70
CA LYS A 745 -2.23 28.15 -3.73
C LYS A 745 -1.80 28.81 -5.02
N CYS A 746 -0.99 29.87 -4.94
CA CYS A 746 -0.35 30.48 -6.10
C CYS A 746 0.54 29.45 -6.84
N PHE A 747 1.34 28.67 -6.10
CA PHE A 747 2.12 27.57 -6.68
C PHE A 747 1.25 26.48 -7.31
N LEU A 748 0.15 26.08 -6.66
CA LEU A 748 -0.78 25.12 -7.27
C LEU A 748 -1.42 25.64 -8.55
N LEU A 749 -1.70 26.95 -8.63
CA LEU A 749 -2.23 27.60 -9.84
C LEU A 749 -1.17 27.63 -10.94
N ALA A 750 0.08 27.93 -10.61
CA ALA A 750 1.19 27.83 -11.54
C ALA A 750 1.31 26.41 -12.10
N ARG A 751 1.26 25.39 -11.23
CA ARG A 751 1.29 23.97 -11.63
C ARG A 751 0.08 23.59 -12.52
N TRP A 752 -1.09 24.16 -12.26
CA TRP A 752 -2.27 24.00 -13.11
C TRP A 752 -2.05 24.59 -14.50
N CYS A 753 -1.46 25.79 -14.59
CA CYS A 753 -1.09 26.43 -15.86
C CYS A 753 -0.09 25.59 -16.65
N ILE A 754 0.95 25.05 -16.01
CA ILE A 754 1.95 24.16 -16.63
C ILE A 754 1.27 22.92 -17.23
N ARG A 755 0.36 22.28 -16.48
CA ARG A 755 -0.38 21.09 -16.95
C ARG A 755 -1.24 21.38 -18.19
N HIS A 756 -1.73 22.60 -18.33
CA HIS A 756 -2.55 23.05 -19.46
C HIS A 756 -1.76 23.79 -20.54
N CYS A 757 -0.43 23.75 -20.46
CA CYS A 757 0.50 24.36 -21.42
C CYS A 757 0.36 25.89 -21.53
N LEU A 758 -0.01 26.57 -20.45
CA LEU A 758 -0.09 28.02 -20.34
C LEU A 758 1.19 28.56 -19.68
N PHE A 759 2.32 28.39 -20.38
CA PHE A 759 3.65 28.58 -19.79
C PHE A 759 3.95 30.03 -19.40
N LYS A 760 3.51 31.01 -20.21
CA LYS A 760 3.68 32.44 -19.89
C LYS A 760 3.10 32.79 -18.52
N LEU A 761 1.84 32.46 -18.29
CA LEU A 761 1.17 32.70 -17.01
C LEU A 761 1.81 31.88 -15.87
N ALA A 762 2.27 30.66 -16.14
CA ALA A 762 2.98 29.86 -15.16
C ALA A 762 4.29 30.53 -14.70
N ILE A 763 5.06 31.14 -15.62
CA ILE A 763 6.30 31.87 -15.32
C ILE A 763 6.01 33.04 -14.39
N ASP A 764 5.00 33.86 -14.70
CA ASP A 764 4.63 35.01 -13.88
C ASP A 764 4.20 34.59 -12.47
N LEU A 765 3.43 33.50 -12.35
CA LEU A 765 3.02 32.96 -11.05
C LEU A 765 4.18 32.35 -10.26
N LEU A 766 5.08 31.61 -10.92
CA LEU A 766 6.28 31.05 -10.26
C LEU A 766 7.20 32.15 -9.73
N GLN A 767 7.34 33.26 -10.46
CA GLN A 767 8.13 34.40 -10.01
C GLN A 767 7.59 35.00 -8.71
N ILE A 768 6.26 35.05 -8.53
CA ILE A 768 5.62 35.48 -7.27
C ILE A 768 5.94 34.49 -6.14
N VAL A 769 5.89 33.18 -6.41
CA VAL A 769 6.14 32.14 -5.41
C VAL A 769 7.60 32.11 -4.97
N ILE A 770 8.55 32.24 -5.90
CA ILE A 770 10.00 32.26 -5.60
C ILE A 770 10.33 33.33 -4.56
N ASN A 771 9.75 34.52 -4.71
CA ASN A 771 9.95 35.64 -3.78
C ASN A 771 9.41 35.38 -2.35
N CYS A 772 8.66 34.30 -2.14
CA CYS A 772 8.06 33.92 -0.86
C CYS A 772 8.75 32.73 -0.18
N VAL A 773 9.77 32.12 -0.80
CA VAL A 773 10.44 30.90 -0.30
C VAL A 773 11.71 31.25 0.48
N ASN A 774 11.89 30.65 1.66
CA ASN A 774 13.04 30.88 2.55
C ASN A 774 14.07 29.72 2.54
N ILE A 775 13.79 28.63 1.83
CA ILE A 775 14.62 27.42 1.82
C ILE A 775 15.31 27.32 0.45
N SER A 776 16.64 27.33 0.46
CA SER A 776 17.47 27.35 -0.75
C SER A 776 17.17 26.23 -1.74
N ILE A 777 16.87 25.01 -1.25
CA ILE A 777 16.56 23.88 -2.15
C ILE A 777 15.24 24.06 -2.91
N HIS A 778 14.24 24.68 -2.27
CA HIS A 778 12.95 24.94 -2.91
C HIS A 778 13.03 26.11 -3.88
N GLU A 779 13.83 27.12 -3.56
CA GLU A 779 14.14 28.22 -4.49
C GLU A 779 14.81 27.70 -5.76
N ILE A 780 15.83 26.85 -5.63
CA ILE A 780 16.51 26.19 -6.75
C ILE A 780 15.52 25.34 -7.57
N TRP A 781 14.66 24.58 -6.91
CA TRP A 781 13.67 23.74 -7.59
C TRP A 781 12.64 24.58 -8.36
N LEU A 782 12.12 25.66 -7.77
CA LEU A 782 11.18 26.56 -8.45
C LEU A 782 11.83 27.33 -9.60
N GLN A 783 13.08 27.75 -9.45
CA GLN A 783 13.84 28.40 -10.52
C GLN A 783 14.04 27.45 -11.70
N THR A 784 14.41 26.20 -11.41
CA THR A 784 14.53 25.13 -12.41
C THR A 784 13.20 24.92 -13.15
N LEU A 785 12.09 24.84 -12.42
CA LEU A 785 10.76 24.68 -13.02
C LEU A 785 10.37 25.89 -13.89
N MET A 786 10.74 27.11 -13.47
CA MET A 786 10.50 28.33 -14.23
C MET A 786 11.32 28.37 -15.53
N ASP A 787 12.58 27.94 -15.50
CA ASP A 787 13.42 27.88 -16.70
C ASP A 787 12.94 26.80 -17.69
N ILE A 788 12.44 25.66 -17.19
CA ILE A 788 11.72 24.68 -18.02
C ILE A 788 10.49 25.32 -18.68
N CYS A 789 9.69 26.10 -17.95
CA CYS A 789 8.53 26.78 -18.51
C CYS A 789 8.92 27.81 -19.58
N ARG A 790 10.00 28.57 -19.38
CA ARG A 790 10.55 29.51 -20.38
C ARG A 790 10.96 28.77 -21.65
N ALA A 791 11.62 27.62 -21.52
CA ALA A 791 11.99 26.80 -22.66
C ALA A 791 10.76 26.34 -23.46
N GLU A 792 9.73 25.82 -22.77
CA GLU A 792 8.49 25.36 -23.41
C GLU A 792 7.67 26.50 -24.04
N GLU A 793 7.64 27.70 -23.44
CA GLU A 793 7.02 28.89 -24.03
C GLU A 793 7.68 29.29 -25.35
N ARG A 794 9.02 29.23 -25.43
CA ARG A 794 9.77 29.51 -26.66
C ARG A 794 9.50 28.48 -27.74
N LEU A 795 9.38 27.21 -27.38
CA LEU A 795 8.99 26.16 -28.32
C LEU A 795 7.55 26.34 -28.83
N GLN A 796 6.60 26.75 -27.97
CA GLN A 796 5.24 27.09 -28.42
C GLN A 796 5.23 28.30 -29.37
N THR A 797 6.03 29.31 -29.07
CA THR A 797 6.16 30.51 -29.91
C THR A 797 6.77 30.15 -31.27
N ALA A 798 7.78 29.28 -31.29
CA ALA A 798 8.37 28.71 -32.50
C ALA A 798 7.32 27.98 -33.36
N MET A 799 6.46 27.16 -32.73
CA MET A 799 5.38 26.44 -33.42
C MET A 799 4.32 27.36 -34.06
N ASN A 800 4.07 28.53 -33.46
CA ASN A 800 3.07 29.50 -33.92
C ASN A 800 3.64 30.54 -34.90
N SER A 801 4.96 30.59 -35.09
CA SER A 801 5.61 31.49 -36.04
C SER A 801 5.32 31.10 -37.50
N SER A 802 5.24 32.08 -38.41
CA SER A 802 5.03 31.81 -39.84
C SER A 802 6.18 30.97 -40.40
N LYS A 803 5.85 29.98 -41.23
CA LYS A 803 6.81 29.06 -41.89
C LYS A 803 7.93 29.76 -42.67
N ASP A 804 7.79 31.06 -42.93
CA ASP A 804 8.70 31.87 -43.73
C ASP A 804 9.85 32.49 -42.93
N ASP A 805 9.78 32.54 -41.59
CA ASP A 805 10.81 33.17 -40.73
C ASP A 805 11.70 32.13 -40.04
N LEU A 806 12.47 31.39 -40.85
CA LEU A 806 13.45 30.39 -40.39
C LEU A 806 14.42 30.91 -39.32
N GLN A 807 14.77 32.19 -39.39
CA GLN A 807 15.64 32.82 -38.41
C GLN A 807 14.99 32.88 -37.01
N VAL A 808 13.71 33.27 -36.95
CA VAL A 808 12.94 33.34 -35.69
C VAL A 808 12.72 31.94 -35.11
N LEU A 809 12.53 30.94 -35.96
CA LEU A 809 12.45 29.55 -35.54
C LEU A 809 13.76 29.07 -34.89
N CYS A 810 14.90 29.32 -35.54
CA CYS A 810 16.22 28.96 -35.02
C CYS A 810 16.54 29.67 -33.70
N GLU A 811 16.23 30.97 -33.59
CA GLU A 811 16.45 31.76 -32.38
C GLU A 811 15.64 31.20 -31.19
N ASN A 812 14.34 30.92 -31.39
CA ASN A 812 13.51 30.36 -30.33
C ASN A 812 13.93 28.94 -29.90
N ILE A 813 14.36 28.10 -30.84
CA ILE A 813 14.86 26.74 -30.54
C ILE A 813 16.19 26.81 -29.78
N ALA A 814 17.10 27.70 -30.16
CA ALA A 814 18.38 27.91 -29.48
C ALA A 814 18.18 28.43 -28.05
N GLU A 815 17.30 29.42 -27.87
CA GLU A 815 16.96 29.94 -26.54
C GLU A 815 16.31 28.87 -25.66
N ALA A 816 15.41 28.04 -26.20
CA ALA A 816 14.84 26.91 -25.48
C ALA A 816 15.91 25.91 -25.02
N GLY A 817 16.87 25.56 -25.88
CA GLY A 817 18.00 24.70 -25.54
C GLY A 817 18.85 25.26 -24.38
N SER A 818 19.16 26.56 -24.44
CA SER A 818 19.91 27.26 -23.39
C SER A 818 19.23 27.18 -22.01
N PHE A 819 17.91 27.34 -21.95
CA PHE A 819 17.16 27.21 -20.70
C PHE A 819 17.19 25.78 -20.12
N TYR A 820 17.11 24.74 -20.96
CA TYR A 820 17.26 23.35 -20.49
C TYR A 820 18.66 23.05 -19.96
N GLU A 821 19.71 23.52 -20.65
CA GLU A 821 21.10 23.35 -20.21
C GLU A 821 21.38 24.12 -18.92
N SER A 822 20.91 25.36 -18.80
CA SER A 822 21.00 26.15 -17.58
C SER A 822 20.32 25.45 -16.40
N SER A 823 19.17 24.82 -16.64
CA SER A 823 18.44 24.03 -15.63
C SER A 823 19.25 22.83 -15.15
N LEU A 824 19.89 22.09 -16.07
CA LEU A 824 20.76 20.94 -15.74
C LEU A 824 21.96 21.33 -14.87
N ILE A 825 22.56 22.49 -15.13
CA ILE A 825 23.70 23.03 -14.37
C ILE A 825 23.24 23.46 -12.96
N THR A 826 22.06 24.04 -12.85
CA THR A 826 21.53 24.60 -11.60
C THR A 826 21.07 23.51 -10.62
N MET A 827 20.65 22.35 -11.11
CA MET A 827 20.16 21.23 -10.28
C MET A 827 21.31 20.52 -9.52
N PRO A 828 21.29 20.46 -8.17
CA PRO A 828 22.34 19.80 -7.39
C PRO A 828 22.43 18.29 -7.69
N THR A 829 23.64 17.74 -7.74
CA THR A 829 23.88 16.31 -8.03
C THR A 829 23.55 15.39 -6.86
N THR A 830 23.54 15.91 -5.64
CA THR A 830 23.21 15.20 -4.40
C THR A 830 22.53 16.17 -3.44
N VAL A 831 21.36 15.80 -2.91
CA VAL A 831 20.61 16.63 -1.95
C VAL A 831 20.61 15.92 -0.59
N SER A 832 21.42 16.37 0.35
CA SER A 832 21.30 15.97 1.77
C SER A 832 20.42 16.99 2.49
N ILE A 833 19.13 16.69 2.65
CA ILE A 833 18.29 17.48 3.55
C ILE A 833 18.45 16.88 4.95
N ASP A 834 18.98 17.69 5.88
CA ASP A 834 19.21 17.35 7.29
C ASP A 834 17.92 17.26 8.14
N ASP A 835 16.79 16.85 7.54
CA ASP A 835 15.55 16.61 8.27
C ASP A 835 15.12 15.15 8.15
N ASN A 836 15.24 14.45 9.28
CA ASN A 836 14.89 13.05 9.52
C ASN A 836 13.39 12.74 9.32
N LYS A 837 12.86 12.83 8.09
CA LYS A 837 11.59 12.17 7.75
C LYS A 837 11.38 11.69 6.32
N HIS A 838 12.18 12.08 5.33
CA HIS A 838 12.15 11.43 4.02
C HIS A 838 13.55 11.44 3.38
N SER A 839 14.19 10.28 3.26
CA SER A 839 15.30 10.12 2.31
C SER A 839 14.71 10.13 0.91
N ILE A 840 14.56 11.32 0.32
CA ILE A 840 14.29 11.46 -1.10
C ILE A 840 15.66 11.54 -1.77
N ASP A 841 16.24 10.39 -2.10
CA ASP A 841 17.41 10.30 -2.99
C ASP A 841 17.04 10.71 -4.44
N ALA A 842 15.82 11.21 -4.70
CA ALA A 842 15.22 11.37 -6.03
C ALA A 842 14.56 12.75 -6.28
N THR A 843 15.02 13.83 -5.63
CA THR A 843 14.30 15.13 -5.67
C THR A 843 14.36 15.84 -7.03
N PHE A 844 15.30 15.48 -7.90
CA PHE A 844 15.51 16.09 -9.22
C PHE A 844 15.69 15.07 -10.36
N ASP A 845 15.54 13.77 -10.10
CA ASP A 845 15.86 12.73 -11.08
C ASP A 845 14.96 12.83 -12.32
N PHE A 846 13.69 13.16 -12.12
CA PHE A 846 12.74 13.35 -13.21
C PHE A 846 13.07 14.61 -14.02
N GLU A 847 13.28 15.75 -13.34
CA GLU A 847 13.58 17.03 -13.97
C GLU A 847 14.89 16.99 -14.74
N ARG A 848 15.92 16.32 -14.19
CA ARG A 848 17.21 16.10 -14.88
C ARG A 848 17.03 15.23 -16.11
N ALA A 849 16.38 14.07 -15.99
CA ALA A 849 16.11 13.21 -17.14
C ALA A 849 15.26 13.93 -18.21
N TYR A 850 14.29 14.74 -17.80
CA TYR A 850 13.46 15.54 -18.69
C TYR A 850 14.29 16.57 -19.47
N CYS A 851 15.12 17.35 -18.77
CA CYS A 851 15.98 18.36 -19.40
C CYS A 851 17.05 17.73 -20.28
N ASP A 852 17.67 16.62 -19.87
CA ASP A 852 18.67 15.89 -20.65
C ASP A 852 18.07 15.39 -21.98
N ILE A 853 16.89 14.76 -21.93
CA ILE A 853 16.19 14.28 -23.13
C ILE A 853 15.79 15.45 -24.02
N ARG A 854 15.18 16.50 -23.46
CA ARG A 854 14.73 17.66 -24.24
C ARG A 854 15.89 18.41 -24.89
N SER A 855 16.96 18.67 -24.16
CA SER A 855 18.18 19.31 -24.68
C SER A 855 18.80 18.48 -25.81
N SER A 856 18.93 17.15 -25.65
CA SER A 856 19.44 16.28 -26.71
C SER A 856 18.57 16.29 -27.97
N ILE A 857 17.25 16.32 -27.82
CA ILE A 857 16.32 16.38 -28.96
C ILE A 857 16.44 17.73 -29.66
N ILE A 858 16.42 18.82 -28.91
CA ILE A 858 16.52 20.20 -29.44
C ILE A 858 17.84 20.39 -30.19
N HIS A 859 18.95 19.89 -29.65
CA HIS A 859 20.26 19.97 -30.31
C HIS A 859 20.25 19.26 -31.68
N GLN A 860 19.67 18.06 -31.78
CA GLN A 860 19.56 17.34 -33.05
C GLN A 860 18.67 18.08 -34.06
N PHE A 861 17.56 18.67 -33.62
CA PHE A 861 16.69 19.46 -34.49
C PHE A 861 17.35 20.77 -34.93
N TYR A 862 18.07 21.43 -34.04
CA TYR A 862 18.81 22.64 -34.36
C TYR A 862 19.87 22.39 -35.44
N GLU A 863 20.67 21.33 -35.31
CA GLU A 863 21.64 20.91 -36.33
C GLU A 863 20.96 20.58 -37.67
N LEU A 864 19.82 19.88 -37.64
CA LEU A 864 19.07 19.56 -38.84
C LEU A 864 18.54 20.82 -39.55
N ILE A 865 17.97 21.77 -38.81
CA ILE A 865 17.47 23.03 -39.36
C ILE A 865 18.63 23.87 -39.89
N HIS A 866 19.77 23.90 -39.19
CA HIS A 866 20.97 24.59 -39.62
C HIS A 866 21.52 24.02 -40.93
N VAL A 867 21.53 22.69 -41.08
CA VAL A 867 21.89 22.01 -42.35
C VAL A 867 20.89 22.37 -43.45
N ILE A 868 19.58 22.33 -43.19
CA ILE A 868 18.56 22.69 -44.19
C ILE A 868 18.74 24.14 -44.66
N TYR A 869 19.05 25.06 -43.74
CA TYR A 869 19.31 26.47 -44.02
C TYR A 869 20.61 26.67 -44.81
N GLN A 870 21.69 25.99 -44.42
CA GLN A 870 23.02 26.12 -45.05
C GLN A 870 23.06 25.58 -46.49
N TYR A 871 22.22 24.59 -46.80
CA TYR A 871 22.19 23.95 -48.12
C TYR A 871 20.99 24.36 -49.00
N ASP A 872 20.21 25.35 -48.57
CA ASP A 872 19.07 25.93 -49.33
C ASP A 872 18.10 24.86 -49.86
N LEU A 873 17.84 23.82 -49.05
CA LEU A 873 16.95 22.70 -49.36
C LEU A 873 15.48 23.13 -49.20
N GLY A 874 15.06 24.10 -50.01
CA GLY A 874 13.77 24.77 -49.92
C GLY A 874 12.54 23.87 -50.08
N MET A 875 11.51 24.20 -49.29
CA MET A 875 10.08 23.86 -49.41
C MET A 875 9.63 22.39 -49.24
N ILE A 876 10.43 21.37 -49.57
CA ILE A 876 9.95 19.97 -49.55
C ILE A 876 10.09 19.29 -48.17
N SER A 877 10.99 19.77 -47.29
CA SER A 877 11.28 19.13 -46.00
C SER A 877 10.43 19.63 -44.82
N PHE A 878 9.92 20.86 -44.87
CA PHE A 878 9.28 21.50 -43.70
C PHE A 878 7.86 20.99 -43.39
N ASP A 879 7.07 20.62 -44.39
CA ASP A 879 5.74 20.02 -44.17
C ASP A 879 5.83 18.62 -43.52
N LEU A 880 6.96 17.94 -43.68
CA LEU A 880 7.23 16.64 -43.04
C LEU A 880 7.75 16.80 -41.60
N LEU A 881 8.51 17.87 -41.34
CA LEU A 881 9.09 18.21 -40.03
C LEU A 881 8.08 18.85 -39.09
N GLY A 882 7.28 19.81 -39.56
CA GLY A 882 6.30 20.53 -38.73
C GLY A 882 5.07 19.71 -38.29
N LYS A 883 4.85 18.52 -38.88
CA LYS A 883 3.83 17.55 -38.41
C LYS A 883 4.39 16.52 -37.42
N ARG A 884 5.71 16.45 -37.25
CA ARG A 884 6.42 15.47 -36.40
C ARG A 884 7.11 16.10 -35.18
N MET A 885 7.51 17.37 -35.27
CA MET A 885 7.74 18.26 -34.12
C MET A 885 6.42 18.51 -33.39
#